data_AF-A0A346PK43-F1
#
_entry.id   AF-A0A346PK43-F1
#
_cell.length_a   1.000
_cell.length_b   1.000
_cell.length_c   1.000
_cell.angle_alpha   90.00
_cell.angle_beta   90.00
_cell.angle_gamma   90.00
#
_symmetry.space_group_name_H-M   'P 1'
#
loop_
_entity.id
_entity.type
_entity.pdbx_description
1 polymer ?
#
loop_
_entity_poly.entity_id
_entity_poly.type
_entity_poly.pdbx_seq_one_letter_code
_entity_poly.pdbx_strand_id
1 'polypeptide(L)'
;MAVWIGIITICGLFFISAGIGLASADVGNASAADRVAPTQFDTDEGDMLWEFNVDLESYSEPIVVDGILVTIADGDGSSEQVVAYDIGTGEQRWAMDISARELTAADGTIYATGDDGVHALALELGTVEWHAEFDARGGVAVGDGTVYAVERISASRDQLTALDAETGDEEWSEETDEILSGPTVIDGTVYVVNSGGMIAFDADGEEEWQWNAEENIDIANGPTVADGHVYVSHSASDDDPGLVSAVDTDGERVWQEELGVAQEALATVPAPTVAAENNEPTVYVGYDGLYALDPANDNERWSDGDAVFDAPTVADGTLFVPQTTDSEAFRALDPNNGTELWSVDTGDRSEVVVVDGVAYVAVTTGDRSIMAIDAGVAGSSSDSRVMLGGHHHEWTGKIPDAEPRVVDATFDEGVLVEDELTVSATARNDWNPSTSATYTLEFDGTEYDETIEVPAFGTNTVDFTVAAPSESGEYSLEIDGEEIGTLTVVDETDPVFRSVNPFFDTQLEGDLIQIPYNATNLGDTFVEENATLALEGPAFDGREDVAFAEGQEGLEPDETALYLLITDPIDEPGEYTAFLEDEEIGTIEVLPEDEPIYLSDSNRLHDSIISGIEAPVEPSAAGEASVDVRYENLGEDTGSVESELVAYDDEGTEAANVTKTIEVEGESSTTARLSVPLAEPGVYDLEVDGKSVGEVEVLVDGVQDGDSIQEAIDAAPAGDTIFVGNGTYEESLTIDKEFTLRSVSDGGAVLDGSGEEFERAMTVADDDVTVEGFRIEGYSASGQSDGAVYVEGDRFEFQNNTITDSVDAIHVDRRINEFQLVNNHIHDNEGTGIDLQSDHEQFTIDSNKIERNGDGILEGGALGTSSNDGTIGNNTIADNDDAGIKLSTGSDNLIFIELPTAEAVGFFSVDSRSGPIRGRRIASVHVQRPAVQAHTQGCASVTPSLVATEIP
;
A
#
# COMPACT_ATOMS: atom_id res chain seq x y z
N MET A 1 12.39 7.08 -80.29
CA MET A 1 13.74 6.71 -79.79
C MET A 1 13.49 5.71 -78.67
N ALA A 2 13.39 4.41 -79.02
CA ALA A 2 14.33 3.32 -78.67
C ALA A 2 14.42 3.15 -77.13
N VAL A 3 13.64 2.30 -76.44
CA VAL A 3 13.47 0.82 -76.50
C VAL A 3 14.79 0.07 -76.50
N TRP A 4 15.14 -0.57 -75.37
CA TRP A 4 15.92 -1.81 -75.20
C TRP A 4 15.68 -2.28 -73.74
N ILE A 5 14.76 -3.21 -73.45
CA ILE A 5 14.88 -4.69 -73.40
C ILE A 5 15.99 -5.21 -72.47
N GLY A 6 15.62 -6.00 -71.46
CA GLY A 6 16.53 -6.95 -70.81
C GLY A 6 16.16 -7.37 -69.38
N ILE A 7 15.37 -8.44 -69.29
CA ILE A 7 14.81 -9.13 -68.11
C ILE A 7 15.82 -10.15 -67.49
N ILE A 8 15.73 -10.36 -66.15
CA ILE A 8 16.10 -11.54 -65.31
C ILE A 8 17.61 -11.76 -65.00
N THR A 9 18.10 -12.07 -63.78
CA THR A 9 17.51 -12.70 -62.56
C THR A 9 18.18 -12.21 -61.26
N ILE A 10 17.37 -12.28 -60.20
CA ILE A 10 17.55 -12.36 -58.74
C ILE A 10 18.90 -12.89 -58.21
N CYS A 11 19.44 -12.24 -57.17
CA CYS A 11 19.70 -12.83 -55.84
C CYS A 11 20.13 -11.76 -54.81
N GLY A 12 19.39 -11.72 -53.70
CA GLY A 12 19.79 -11.41 -52.32
C GLY A 12 20.52 -10.10 -52.03
N LEU A 13 19.92 -9.25 -51.18
CA LEU A 13 20.64 -8.19 -50.47
C LEU A 13 20.09 -8.05 -49.05
N PHE A 14 20.98 -8.34 -48.10
CA PHE A 14 21.05 -7.74 -46.78
C PHE A 14 21.74 -6.37 -46.88
N PHE A 15 21.50 -5.55 -45.85
CA PHE A 15 22.34 -4.48 -45.26
C PHE A 15 22.09 -2.99 -45.56
N ILE A 16 21.83 -2.29 -44.44
CA ILE A 16 22.40 -1.03 -43.89
C ILE A 16 22.16 0.27 -44.68
N SER A 17 21.52 1.26 -44.04
CA SER A 17 22.22 2.40 -43.41
C SER A 17 21.28 3.58 -43.13
N ALA A 18 21.48 4.19 -41.97
CA ALA A 18 20.90 5.42 -41.41
C ALA A 18 20.69 6.62 -42.35
N GLY A 19 19.76 7.49 -41.95
CA GLY A 19 19.61 8.85 -42.43
C GLY A 19 18.64 9.68 -41.58
N ILE A 20 19.18 10.63 -40.82
CA ILE A 20 18.49 11.59 -39.94
C ILE A 20 17.68 12.63 -40.75
N GLY A 21 16.46 12.94 -40.26
CA GLY A 21 15.99 14.33 -40.09
C GLY A 21 14.77 14.77 -40.91
N LEU A 22 13.62 14.97 -40.25
CA LEU A 22 13.04 16.29 -39.92
C LEU A 22 11.59 16.14 -39.41
N ALA A 23 11.34 16.74 -38.24
CA ALA A 23 10.04 16.84 -37.60
C ALA A 23 9.02 17.66 -38.40
N SER A 24 7.75 17.27 -38.30
CA SER A 24 6.63 18.20 -38.22
C SER A 24 5.70 17.74 -37.11
N ALA A 25 5.50 18.63 -36.13
CA ALA A 25 4.49 18.50 -35.10
C ALA A 25 3.11 18.28 -35.72
N ASP A 26 2.39 17.28 -35.21
CA ASP A 26 0.94 17.32 -35.13
C ASP A 26 0.57 17.06 -33.67
N VAL A 27 -0.28 17.95 -33.15
CA VAL A 27 -0.77 17.94 -31.77
C VAL A 27 -2.03 17.08 -31.79
N GLY A 28 -1.97 15.93 -31.13
CA GLY A 28 -3.13 15.08 -30.85
C GLY A 28 -2.89 14.35 -29.54
N ASN A 29 -3.75 14.57 -28.55
CA ASN A 29 -3.87 13.78 -27.33
C ASN A 29 -3.76 12.30 -27.66
N ALA A 30 -2.83 11.60 -27.01
CA ALA A 30 -2.89 10.15 -26.84
C ALA A 30 -2.74 9.90 -25.33
N SER A 31 -3.87 9.96 -24.64
CA SER A 31 -4.09 9.28 -23.37
C SER A 31 -4.64 7.90 -23.71
N ALA A 32 -3.77 6.91 -23.72
CA ALA A 32 -4.12 5.50 -23.69
C ALA A 32 -2.85 4.83 -23.17
N ALA A 33 -2.77 4.71 -21.85
CA ALA A 33 -1.86 3.79 -21.20
C ALA A 33 -2.45 2.40 -21.46
N ASP A 34 -1.72 1.55 -22.18
CA ASP A 34 -1.99 0.12 -22.18
C ASP A 34 -1.75 -0.33 -20.73
N ARG A 35 -2.83 -0.67 -20.05
CA ARG A 35 -2.89 -1.04 -18.63
C ARG A 35 -3.54 -2.42 -18.55
N VAL A 36 -2.78 -3.43 -18.17
CA VAL A 36 -3.31 -4.75 -17.83
C VAL A 36 -2.63 -5.22 -16.55
N ALA A 37 -3.42 -5.74 -15.61
CA ALA A 37 -2.96 -6.25 -14.33
C ALA A 37 -2.90 -7.79 -14.31
N PRO A 38 -2.33 -8.43 -13.28
CA PRO A 38 -1.81 -9.79 -13.38
C PRO A 38 -2.78 -10.84 -12.86
N THR A 39 -2.90 -11.90 -13.64
CA THR A 39 -3.22 -13.31 -13.30
C THR A 39 -3.56 -13.96 -14.64
N GLN A 40 -2.80 -14.98 -15.03
CA GLN A 40 -2.82 -15.65 -16.35
C GLN A 40 -2.22 -14.86 -17.52
N PHE A 41 -0.93 -14.57 -17.44
CA PHE A 41 -0.17 -14.43 -18.67
C PHE A 41 0.61 -15.72 -18.94
N ASP A 42 0.66 -16.12 -20.21
CA ASP A 42 1.80 -16.87 -20.76
C ASP A 42 2.98 -15.88 -20.86
N THR A 43 3.43 -15.35 -19.71
CA THR A 43 4.58 -14.44 -19.58
C THR A 43 5.83 -15.25 -19.33
N ASP A 44 6.94 -14.83 -19.94
CA ASP A 44 8.26 -15.32 -19.60
C ASP A 44 8.78 -14.55 -18.37
N GLU A 45 9.61 -15.19 -17.54
CA GLU A 45 10.23 -14.55 -16.37
C GLU A 45 10.95 -13.24 -16.76
N GLY A 46 10.69 -12.16 -16.00
CA GLY A 46 11.23 -10.83 -16.28
C GLY A 46 10.40 -9.98 -17.25
N ASP A 47 9.23 -10.45 -17.67
CA ASP A 47 8.31 -9.63 -18.47
C ASP A 47 7.69 -8.49 -17.65
N MET A 48 7.67 -7.30 -18.22
CA MET A 48 7.01 -6.13 -17.62
C MET A 48 5.48 -6.28 -17.76
N LEU A 49 4.80 -6.32 -16.61
CA LEU A 49 3.34 -6.45 -16.53
C LEU A 49 2.65 -5.10 -16.73
N TRP A 50 3.12 -4.08 -16.01
CA TRP A 50 2.66 -2.70 -16.18
C TRP A 50 3.70 -1.68 -15.70
N GLU A 51 3.56 -0.44 -16.16
CA GLU A 51 4.35 0.72 -15.72
C GLU A 51 3.46 1.97 -15.66
N PHE A 52 3.65 2.81 -14.64
CA PHE A 52 3.11 4.17 -14.64
C PHE A 52 4.08 5.20 -14.06
N ASN A 53 4.02 6.42 -14.61
CA ASN A 53 4.87 7.52 -14.16
C ASN A 53 4.29 8.15 -12.89
N VAL A 54 5.14 8.28 -11.86
CA VAL A 54 4.88 8.99 -10.62
C VAL A 54 6.12 9.82 -10.34
N ASP A 55 5.93 11.07 -9.92
CA ASP A 55 7.06 11.90 -9.52
C ASP A 55 7.46 11.49 -8.09
N LEU A 56 8.18 10.37 -7.98
CA LEU A 56 8.62 9.82 -6.69
C LEU A 56 9.68 10.70 -6.04
N GLU A 57 9.68 10.72 -4.71
CA GLU A 57 10.79 11.33 -3.99
C GLU A 57 12.05 10.46 -4.03
N SER A 58 13.19 11.09 -3.77
CA SER A 58 14.45 10.32 -3.65
C SER A 58 14.35 9.44 -2.41
N TYR A 59 14.66 8.14 -2.52
CA TYR A 59 14.61 7.14 -1.42
C TYR A 59 13.19 6.67 -1.01
N SER A 60 12.21 6.71 -1.93
CA SER A 60 10.84 6.21 -1.67
C SER A 60 10.71 4.72 -1.96
N GLU A 61 10.90 3.89 -0.93
CA GLU A 61 10.71 2.44 -1.07
C GLU A 61 9.20 2.10 -1.13
N PRO A 62 8.73 1.35 -2.15
CA PRO A 62 7.32 1.01 -2.27
C PRO A 62 6.94 -0.10 -1.30
N ILE A 63 5.95 0.16 -0.45
CA ILE A 63 5.35 -0.84 0.43
C ILE A 63 4.19 -1.50 -0.30
N VAL A 64 4.10 -2.84 -0.29
CA VAL A 64 2.94 -3.56 -0.84
C VAL A 64 2.30 -4.43 0.25
N VAL A 65 1.06 -4.12 0.64
CA VAL A 65 0.29 -4.83 1.67
C VAL A 65 -1.15 -4.99 1.21
N ASP A 66 -1.74 -6.18 1.35
CA ASP A 66 -3.15 -6.48 1.06
C ASP A 66 -3.65 -5.99 -0.31
N GLY A 67 -2.81 -6.11 -1.34
CA GLY A 67 -3.17 -5.66 -2.68
C GLY A 67 -2.98 -4.16 -2.94
N ILE A 68 -2.39 -3.43 -1.98
CA ILE A 68 -2.20 -1.99 -2.01
C ILE A 68 -0.71 -1.68 -2.00
N LEU A 69 -0.25 -0.91 -3.00
CA LEU A 69 1.07 -0.31 -3.04
C LEU A 69 1.00 1.10 -2.44
N VAL A 70 1.75 1.37 -1.38
CA VAL A 70 1.88 2.69 -0.76
C VAL A 70 3.29 3.23 -0.98
N THR A 71 3.39 4.50 -1.35
CA THR A 71 4.67 5.19 -1.63
C THR A 71 4.58 6.68 -1.28
N ILE A 72 5.72 7.36 -1.25
CA ILE A 72 5.80 8.83 -1.16
C ILE A 72 5.97 9.41 -2.57
N ALA A 73 5.24 10.48 -2.87
CA ALA A 73 5.29 11.17 -4.16
C ALA A 73 5.23 12.70 -4.01
N ASP A 74 5.73 13.41 -5.02
CA ASP A 74 5.60 14.86 -5.17
C ASP A 74 4.14 15.23 -5.48
N GLY A 75 3.50 15.99 -4.59
CA GLY A 75 2.14 16.50 -4.75
C GLY A 75 2.01 17.79 -5.55
N ASP A 76 0.77 18.29 -5.68
CA ASP A 76 0.44 19.49 -6.43
C ASP A 76 0.97 20.77 -5.74
N GLY A 77 2.17 21.22 -6.14
CA GLY A 77 2.71 22.52 -5.72
C GLY A 77 3.79 22.45 -4.64
N SER A 78 4.61 21.39 -4.63
CA SER A 78 5.78 21.16 -3.76
C SER A 78 5.49 20.73 -2.32
N SER A 79 4.31 20.15 -2.06
CA SER A 79 4.08 19.34 -0.86
C SER A 79 4.30 17.86 -1.20
N GLU A 80 5.07 17.16 -0.36
CA GLU A 80 5.18 15.70 -0.39
C GLU A 80 3.81 15.08 0.00
N GLN A 81 3.49 13.93 -0.58
CA GLN A 81 2.26 13.18 -0.32
C GLN A 81 2.55 11.71 -0.08
N VAL A 82 1.77 11.08 0.79
CA VAL A 82 1.68 9.62 0.88
C VAL A 82 0.55 9.17 -0.03
N VAL A 83 0.84 8.24 -0.95
CA VAL A 83 -0.09 7.82 -2.00
C VAL A 83 -0.22 6.32 -2.03
N ALA A 84 -1.45 5.82 -2.13
CA ALA A 84 -1.75 4.41 -2.29
C ALA A 84 -2.34 4.09 -3.65
N TYR A 85 -1.94 2.94 -4.19
CA TYR A 85 -2.36 2.40 -5.48
C TYR A 85 -2.84 0.97 -5.31
N ASP A 86 -3.87 0.61 -6.04
CA ASP A 86 -4.30 -0.78 -6.15
C ASP A 86 -3.38 -1.53 -7.12
N ILE A 87 -2.74 -2.61 -6.69
CA ILE A 87 -1.76 -3.34 -7.53
C ILE A 87 -2.42 -4.15 -8.66
N GLY A 88 -3.71 -4.46 -8.50
CA GLY A 88 -4.53 -5.18 -9.47
C GLY A 88 -5.14 -4.30 -10.56
N THR A 89 -5.01 -2.98 -10.46
CA THR A 89 -5.56 -2.04 -11.47
C THR A 89 -4.60 -0.90 -11.82
N GLY A 90 -3.63 -0.60 -10.95
CA GLY A 90 -2.77 0.57 -11.02
C GLY A 90 -3.51 1.89 -10.77
N GLU A 91 -4.74 1.84 -10.25
CA GLU A 91 -5.51 3.04 -9.90
C GLU A 91 -5.12 3.55 -8.51
N GLN A 92 -5.00 4.87 -8.38
CA GLN A 92 -4.76 5.51 -7.08
C GLN A 92 -6.00 5.31 -6.20
N ARG A 93 -5.82 4.72 -5.02
CA ARG A 93 -6.88 4.55 -4.01
C ARG A 93 -7.11 5.84 -3.23
N TRP A 94 -6.04 6.39 -2.67
CA TRP A 94 -6.07 7.62 -1.88
C TRP A 94 -4.72 8.33 -1.97
N ALA A 95 -4.70 9.61 -1.61
CA ALA A 95 -3.48 10.40 -1.43
C ALA A 95 -3.69 11.35 -0.25
N MET A 96 -2.68 11.49 0.60
CA MET A 96 -2.68 12.37 1.76
C MET A 96 -1.53 13.37 1.67
N ASP A 97 -1.84 14.65 1.90
CA ASP A 97 -0.87 15.75 1.97
C ASP A 97 -0.07 15.69 3.29
N ILE A 98 0.78 14.68 3.42
CA ILE A 98 1.66 14.45 4.57
C ILE A 98 3.11 14.45 4.08
N SER A 99 3.91 15.32 4.69
CA SER A 99 5.35 15.43 4.43
C SER A 99 6.09 14.32 5.16
N ALA A 100 6.10 13.14 4.54
CA ALA A 100 6.76 11.95 5.02
C ALA A 100 8.11 11.73 4.31
N ARG A 101 9.05 11.12 5.02
CA ARG A 101 10.36 10.70 4.51
C ARG A 101 10.50 9.19 4.43
N GLU A 102 9.91 8.49 5.40
CA GLU A 102 9.92 7.04 5.47
C GLU A 102 8.50 6.55 5.81
N LEU A 103 8.19 5.36 5.33
CA LEU A 103 6.93 4.67 5.59
C LEU A 103 7.23 3.32 6.26
N THR A 104 6.34 2.88 7.13
CA THR A 104 6.36 1.55 7.75
C THR A 104 4.94 1.03 7.79
N ALA A 105 4.72 -0.22 7.40
CA ALA A 105 3.38 -0.83 7.45
C ALA A 105 3.31 -1.92 8.51
N ALA A 106 2.23 -1.90 9.28
CA ALA A 106 2.07 -2.74 10.45
C ALA A 106 0.57 -2.85 10.81
N ASP A 107 0.04 -4.06 10.97
CA ASP A 107 -1.34 -4.33 11.41
C ASP A 107 -2.45 -3.54 10.66
N GLY A 108 -2.29 -3.30 9.35
CA GLY A 108 -3.25 -2.51 8.56
C GLY A 108 -3.12 -0.99 8.74
N THR A 109 -2.07 -0.53 9.41
CA THR A 109 -1.72 0.88 9.58
C THR A 109 -0.42 1.20 8.84
N ILE A 110 -0.39 2.35 8.16
CA ILE A 110 0.81 2.97 7.59
C ILE A 110 1.29 4.06 8.54
N TYR A 111 2.50 3.89 9.07
CA TYR A 111 3.21 4.90 9.83
C TYR A 111 4.08 5.73 8.88
N ALA A 112 3.73 7.01 8.75
CA ALA A 112 4.47 7.97 7.94
C ALA A 112 5.26 8.91 8.85
N THR A 113 6.58 8.95 8.69
CA THR A 113 7.47 9.76 9.55
C THR A 113 8.10 10.93 8.82
N GLY A 114 8.16 12.09 9.46
CA GLY A 114 8.71 13.31 8.86
C GLY A 114 9.02 14.42 9.87
N ASP A 115 9.21 15.64 9.36
CA ASP A 115 9.48 16.83 10.21
C ASP A 115 8.33 17.15 11.17
N ASP A 116 7.10 16.76 10.81
CA ASP A 116 5.90 17.02 11.58
C ASP A 116 5.64 15.92 12.63
N GLY A 117 6.32 14.78 12.54
CA GLY A 117 6.25 13.70 13.53
C GLY A 117 5.89 12.36 12.92
N VAL A 118 5.10 11.57 13.64
CA VAL A 118 4.60 10.27 13.20
C VAL A 118 3.10 10.39 12.94
N HIS A 119 2.66 10.01 11.75
CA HIS A 119 1.25 9.85 11.40
C HIS A 119 0.93 8.38 11.25
N ALA A 120 -0.08 7.89 11.96
CA ALA A 120 -0.68 6.59 11.72
C ALA A 120 -1.87 6.74 10.78
N LEU A 121 -1.84 6.05 9.63
CA LEU A 121 -2.86 6.11 8.60
C LEU A 121 -3.47 4.73 8.42
N ALA A 122 -4.79 4.63 8.35
CA ALA A 122 -5.45 3.38 7.97
C ALA A 122 -5.05 3.01 6.52
N LEU A 123 -4.51 1.81 6.30
CA LEU A 123 -4.00 1.35 5.00
C LEU A 123 -5.04 1.48 3.88
N GLU A 124 -6.29 1.08 4.16
CA GLU A 124 -7.35 1.02 3.16
C GLU A 124 -7.86 2.40 2.72
N LEU A 125 -7.90 3.36 3.65
CA LEU A 125 -8.59 4.65 3.45
C LEU A 125 -7.65 5.85 3.43
N GLY A 126 -6.41 5.67 3.90
CA GLY A 126 -5.44 6.74 4.10
C GLY A 126 -5.80 7.70 5.25
N THR A 127 -6.86 7.44 6.01
CA THR A 127 -7.33 8.34 7.08
C THR A 127 -6.37 8.32 8.26
N VAL A 128 -6.08 9.50 8.82
CA VAL A 128 -5.26 9.63 10.03
C VAL A 128 -5.99 9.05 11.24
N GLU A 129 -5.44 7.98 11.81
CA GLU A 129 -5.89 7.35 13.06
C GLU A 129 -5.44 8.18 14.25
N TRP A 130 -4.15 8.53 14.28
CA TRP A 130 -3.56 9.44 15.24
C TRP A 130 -2.31 10.14 14.69
N HIS A 131 -1.88 11.19 15.38
CA HIS A 131 -0.66 11.93 15.07
C HIS A 131 0.10 12.32 16.34
N ALA A 132 1.39 12.01 16.37
CA ALA A 132 2.31 12.45 17.42
C ALA A 132 3.27 13.52 16.87
N GLU A 133 3.19 14.74 17.42
CA GLU A 133 3.89 15.93 16.90
C GLU A 133 5.30 16.07 17.50
N PHE A 134 6.34 15.79 16.70
CA PHE A 134 7.76 16.05 17.03
C PHE A 134 8.65 15.98 15.78
N ASP A 135 9.91 16.43 15.86
CA ASP A 135 10.88 16.33 14.74
C ASP A 135 11.38 14.87 14.66
N ALA A 136 10.66 14.02 13.91
CA ALA A 136 10.98 12.61 13.77
C ALA A 136 12.15 12.38 12.81
N ARG A 137 13.07 11.48 13.18
CA ARG A 137 14.27 11.17 12.43
C ARG A 137 14.31 9.69 12.04
N GLY A 138 14.32 9.44 10.73
CA GLY A 138 14.30 8.08 10.20
C GLY A 138 12.92 7.42 10.33
N GLY A 139 12.85 6.14 9.97
CA GLY A 139 11.66 5.32 10.08
C GLY A 139 11.36 4.93 11.53
N VAL A 140 10.20 4.29 11.71
CA VAL A 140 9.79 3.71 12.98
C VAL A 140 10.01 2.21 12.97
N ALA A 141 10.11 1.62 14.15
CA ALA A 141 9.95 0.20 14.33
C ALA A 141 8.67 -0.02 15.13
N VAL A 142 7.80 -0.91 14.68
CA VAL A 142 6.60 -1.26 15.43
C VAL A 142 6.87 -2.62 16.08
N GLY A 143 6.40 -2.86 17.32
CA GLY A 143 6.61 -4.10 18.09
C GLY A 143 5.62 -4.25 19.24
N ASP A 144 4.89 -5.35 19.32
CA ASP A 144 4.00 -5.71 20.45
C ASP A 144 2.97 -4.64 20.82
N GLY A 145 2.44 -3.92 19.82
CA GLY A 145 1.50 -2.81 20.03
C GLY A 145 2.16 -1.49 20.43
N THR A 146 3.48 -1.36 20.26
CA THR A 146 4.24 -0.14 20.52
C THR A 146 4.97 0.32 19.25
N VAL A 147 4.92 1.61 18.95
CA VAL A 147 5.70 2.28 17.89
C VAL A 147 6.92 2.95 18.51
N TYR A 148 8.11 2.53 18.09
CA TYR A 148 9.39 3.11 18.48
C TYR A 148 9.83 4.13 17.44
N ALA A 149 9.91 5.39 17.85
CA ALA A 149 10.29 6.52 17.01
C ALA A 149 11.50 7.25 17.59
N VAL A 150 12.23 7.98 16.74
CA VAL A 150 13.38 8.78 17.16
C VAL A 150 13.05 10.25 17.00
N GLU A 151 13.08 10.99 18.10
CA GLU A 151 12.91 12.45 18.12
C GLU A 151 14.27 13.16 18.16
N ARG A 152 14.43 14.18 17.32
CA ARG A 152 15.61 15.03 17.34
C ARG A 152 15.54 16.13 18.41
N ILE A 153 16.27 15.94 19.50
CA ILE A 153 16.35 16.96 20.57
C ILE A 153 17.41 18.04 20.29
N SER A 154 18.53 17.67 19.66
CA SER A 154 19.60 18.61 19.33
C SER A 154 20.50 18.10 18.19
N ALA A 155 21.59 18.82 17.90
CA ALA A 155 22.54 18.40 16.88
C ALA A 155 23.42 17.20 17.29
N SER A 156 23.31 16.68 18.51
CA SER A 156 24.13 15.55 18.98
C SER A 156 23.44 14.68 20.03
N ARG A 157 22.13 14.83 20.19
CA ARG A 157 21.31 14.12 21.18
C ARG A 157 19.96 13.92 20.54
N ASP A 158 19.51 12.68 20.54
CA ASP A 158 18.19 12.27 20.09
C ASP A 158 17.49 11.58 21.27
N GLN A 159 16.19 11.35 21.13
CA GLN A 159 15.37 10.66 22.11
C GLN A 159 14.69 9.48 21.40
N LEU A 160 14.84 8.29 21.96
CA LEU A 160 14.06 7.12 21.56
C LEU A 160 12.74 7.18 22.33
N THR A 161 11.63 7.21 21.61
CA THR A 161 10.28 7.36 22.16
C THR A 161 9.45 6.12 21.79
N ALA A 162 8.79 5.53 22.77
CA ALA A 162 7.81 4.48 22.59
C ALA A 162 6.40 5.07 22.68
N LEU A 163 5.60 4.84 21.66
CA LEU A 163 4.22 5.30 21.53
C LEU A 163 3.29 4.07 21.51
N ASP A 164 2.13 4.17 22.13
CA ASP A 164 1.07 3.18 21.94
C ASP A 164 0.66 3.15 20.45
N ALA A 165 0.63 1.96 19.84
CA ALA A 165 0.37 1.84 18.40
C ALA A 165 -1.08 2.18 18.02
N GLU A 166 -2.04 2.05 18.94
CA GLU A 166 -3.46 2.33 18.72
C GLU A 166 -3.79 3.82 18.95
N THR A 167 -3.12 4.47 19.90
CA THR A 167 -3.46 5.86 20.29
C THR A 167 -2.40 6.91 19.97
N GLY A 168 -1.15 6.51 19.76
CA GLY A 168 -0.01 7.42 19.61
C GLY A 168 0.46 8.05 20.93
N ASP A 169 -0.08 7.64 22.07
CA ASP A 169 0.31 8.18 23.38
C ASP A 169 1.74 7.73 23.76
N GLU A 170 2.57 8.64 24.26
CA GLU A 170 3.90 8.29 24.78
C GLU A 170 3.80 7.36 26.00
N GLU A 171 4.35 6.15 25.87
CA GLU A 171 4.50 5.18 26.96
C GLU A 171 5.77 5.48 27.77
N TRP A 172 6.89 5.67 27.08
CA TRP A 172 8.18 6.03 27.65
C TRP A 172 9.08 6.71 26.63
N SER A 173 10.13 7.37 27.13
CA SER A 173 11.16 7.93 26.28
C SER A 173 12.52 7.96 26.97
N GLU A 174 13.59 7.73 26.20
CA GLU A 174 14.98 7.67 26.69
C GLU A 174 15.92 8.53 25.84
N GLU A 175 16.69 9.40 26.50
CA GLU A 175 17.65 10.26 25.81
C GLU A 175 18.95 9.50 25.48
N THR A 176 19.37 9.53 24.21
CA THR A 176 20.62 8.93 23.74
C THR A 176 21.56 9.97 23.13
N ASP A 177 22.80 9.56 22.84
CA ASP A 177 23.60 10.28 21.84
C ASP A 177 22.90 10.14 20.46
N GLU A 178 23.33 10.95 19.49
CA GLU A 178 22.76 10.96 18.13
C GLU A 178 22.56 9.55 17.57
N ILE A 179 21.31 9.26 17.21
CA ILE A 179 20.90 8.01 16.55
C ILE A 179 21.10 8.21 15.05
N LEU A 180 21.81 7.27 14.44
CA LEU A 180 22.28 7.39 13.05
C LEU A 180 21.36 6.70 12.05
N SER A 181 20.49 5.81 12.51
CA SER A 181 19.55 5.02 11.71
C SER A 181 18.30 4.69 12.53
N GLY A 182 17.18 4.40 11.86
CA GLY A 182 15.92 4.04 12.51
C GLY A 182 16.06 2.84 13.47
N PRO A 183 15.18 2.72 14.47
CA PRO A 183 15.19 1.59 15.39
C PRO A 183 14.83 0.29 14.67
N THR A 184 15.09 -0.84 15.33
CA THR A 184 14.55 -2.14 14.95
C THR A 184 14.11 -2.84 16.22
N VAL A 185 12.89 -3.37 16.24
CA VAL A 185 12.38 -4.10 17.41
C VAL A 185 12.10 -5.55 17.04
N ILE A 186 12.48 -6.45 17.95
CA ILE A 186 12.16 -7.86 17.81
C ILE A 186 12.12 -8.54 19.18
N ASP A 187 11.09 -9.36 19.42
CA ASP A 187 10.81 -10.02 20.70
C ASP A 187 10.86 -9.07 21.91
N GLY A 188 10.37 -7.83 21.74
CA GLY A 188 10.39 -6.78 22.78
C GLY A 188 11.77 -6.18 23.07
N THR A 189 12.80 -6.50 22.29
CA THR A 189 14.11 -5.84 22.35
C THR A 189 14.26 -4.83 21.21
N VAL A 190 14.53 -3.57 21.53
CA VAL A 190 14.70 -2.45 20.59
C VAL A 190 16.18 -2.14 20.40
N TYR A 191 16.66 -2.21 19.17
CA TYR A 191 18.03 -1.93 18.77
C TYR A 191 18.13 -0.56 18.11
N VAL A 192 19.10 0.25 18.55
CA VAL A 192 19.42 1.53 17.93
C VAL A 192 20.93 1.69 17.76
N VAL A 193 21.34 2.33 16.66
CA VAL A 193 22.74 2.59 16.35
C VAL A 193 23.05 4.07 16.58
N ASN A 194 24.11 4.34 17.33
CA ASN A 194 24.61 5.69 17.58
C ASN A 194 26.10 5.81 17.24
N SER A 195 26.66 7.01 17.41
CA SER A 195 28.07 7.27 17.09
C SER A 195 29.09 6.41 17.86
N GLY A 196 28.70 5.76 18.96
CA GLY A 196 29.55 4.88 19.76
C GLY A 196 29.40 3.39 19.46
N GLY A 197 28.38 2.99 18.69
CA GLY A 197 28.04 1.59 18.44
C GLY A 197 26.53 1.37 18.50
N MET A 198 26.10 0.30 19.17
CA MET A 198 24.70 -0.13 19.22
C MET A 198 24.24 -0.33 20.65
N ILE A 199 22.99 0.02 20.93
CA ILE A 199 22.34 -0.16 22.23
C ILE A 199 21.09 -1.00 22.02
N ALA A 200 20.86 -1.95 22.92
CA ALA A 200 19.63 -2.72 23.01
C ALA A 200 18.84 -2.27 24.26
N PHE A 201 17.56 -1.99 24.08
CA PHE A 201 16.60 -1.65 25.13
C PHE A 201 15.55 -2.75 25.24
N ASP A 202 15.02 -2.99 26.43
CA ASP A 202 13.82 -3.81 26.59
C ASP A 202 12.54 -2.98 26.30
N ALA A 203 11.39 -3.65 26.30
CA ALA A 203 10.09 -3.04 26.07
C ALA A 203 9.70 -1.97 27.11
N ASP A 204 10.32 -1.96 28.29
CA ASP A 204 10.11 -0.94 29.33
C ASP A 204 11.06 0.27 29.16
N GLY A 205 11.93 0.26 28.14
CA GLY A 205 12.93 1.28 27.87
C GLY A 205 14.21 1.15 28.71
N GLU A 206 14.44 0.03 29.41
CA GLU A 206 15.68 -0.18 30.15
C GLU A 206 16.79 -0.71 29.21
N GLU A 207 17.98 -0.11 29.26
CA GLU A 207 19.17 -0.60 28.53
C GLU A 207 19.53 -2.03 29.00
N GLU A 208 19.43 -3.01 28.08
CA GLU A 208 19.84 -4.40 28.33
C GLU A 208 21.34 -4.56 28.15
N TRP A 209 21.88 -4.05 27.04
CA TRP A 209 23.30 -4.11 26.72
C TRP A 209 23.73 -3.04 25.70
N GLN A 210 25.04 -2.85 25.61
CA GLN A 210 25.67 -1.98 24.61
C GLN A 210 26.89 -2.65 23.97
N TRP A 211 26.91 -2.63 22.63
CA TRP A 211 28.12 -2.90 21.85
C TRP A 211 28.83 -1.59 21.51
N ASN A 212 30.15 -1.55 21.71
CA ASN A 212 30.98 -0.38 21.40
C ASN A 212 31.80 -0.66 20.14
N ALA A 213 31.67 0.19 19.14
CA ALA A 213 32.46 0.14 17.92
C ALA A 213 33.95 0.44 18.20
N GLU A 214 34.85 -0.07 17.35
CA GLU A 214 36.29 0.15 17.50
C GLU A 214 36.69 1.61 17.22
N GLU A 215 35.97 2.24 16.29
CA GLU A 215 36.05 3.65 15.93
C GLU A 215 34.66 4.28 16.02
N ASN A 216 34.59 5.60 16.09
CA ASN A 216 33.29 6.28 16.11
C ASN A 216 32.60 6.08 14.76
N ILE A 217 31.31 5.79 14.81
CA ILE A 217 30.46 5.67 13.65
C ILE A 217 29.93 7.07 13.30
N ASP A 218 30.00 7.44 12.02
CA ASP A 218 29.43 8.69 11.47
C ASP A 218 28.24 8.41 10.56
N ILE A 219 28.21 7.21 9.96
CA ILE A 219 27.18 6.75 9.02
C ILE A 219 26.80 5.33 9.42
N ALA A 220 25.51 5.03 9.55
CA ALA A 220 25.01 3.69 9.80
C ALA A 220 23.72 3.42 9.02
N ASN A 221 23.51 2.15 8.63
CA ASN A 221 22.24 1.62 8.15
C ASN A 221 22.01 0.23 8.76
N GLY A 222 20.75 -0.14 8.97
CA GLY A 222 20.35 -1.17 9.94
C GLY A 222 20.04 -0.53 11.30
N PRO A 223 19.76 -1.30 12.36
CA PRO A 223 20.10 -2.70 12.52
C PRO A 223 19.24 -3.67 11.71
N THR A 224 19.81 -4.82 11.33
CA THR A 224 19.08 -5.97 10.78
C THR A 224 19.22 -7.11 11.76
N VAL A 225 18.12 -7.63 12.33
CA VAL A 225 18.19 -8.76 13.27
C VAL A 225 17.79 -10.05 12.57
N ALA A 226 18.70 -11.02 12.49
CA ALA A 226 18.44 -12.34 11.91
C ALA A 226 19.42 -13.42 12.38
N ASP A 227 18.98 -14.69 12.39
CA ASP A 227 19.80 -15.86 12.76
C ASP A 227 20.53 -15.71 14.11
N GLY A 228 19.88 -15.11 15.11
CA GLY A 228 20.48 -14.85 16.43
C GLY A 228 21.57 -13.78 16.46
N HIS A 229 21.70 -12.98 15.39
CA HIS A 229 22.64 -11.88 15.28
C HIS A 229 21.93 -10.58 14.91
N VAL A 230 22.55 -9.46 15.26
CA VAL A 230 22.22 -8.12 14.85
C VAL A 230 23.35 -7.61 13.94
N TYR A 231 23.00 -7.33 12.69
CA TYR A 231 23.91 -6.83 11.67
C TYR A 231 23.75 -5.32 11.53
N VAL A 232 24.88 -4.63 11.35
CA VAL A 232 24.89 -3.19 11.10
C VAL A 232 25.93 -2.87 10.04
N SER A 233 25.51 -2.08 9.06
CA SER A 233 26.39 -1.46 8.06
C SER A 233 26.81 -0.10 8.55
N HIS A 234 28.11 0.20 8.60
CA HIS A 234 28.62 1.45 9.17
C HIS A 234 29.92 1.94 8.55
N SER A 235 30.22 3.22 8.71
CA SER A 235 31.52 3.82 8.38
C SER A 235 31.88 4.93 9.37
N ALA A 236 33.19 5.16 9.53
CA ALA A 236 33.73 6.25 10.32
C ALA A 236 33.71 7.62 9.61
N SER A 237 33.68 7.63 8.27
CA SER A 237 33.49 8.81 7.43
C SER A 237 33.25 8.43 5.96
N ASP A 238 32.83 9.40 5.13
CA ASP A 238 32.69 9.21 3.67
C ASP A 238 33.99 8.75 2.96
N ASP A 239 35.16 8.99 3.55
CA ASP A 239 36.48 8.67 2.98
C ASP A 239 37.03 7.31 3.48
N ASP A 240 36.39 6.72 4.48
CA ASP A 240 36.79 5.45 5.10
C ASP A 240 36.04 4.27 4.48
N PRO A 241 36.61 3.05 4.50
CA PRO A 241 35.92 1.88 3.95
C PRO A 241 34.62 1.60 4.69
N GLY A 242 33.61 1.15 3.95
CA GLY A 242 32.38 0.63 4.53
C GLY A 242 32.66 -0.62 5.34
N LEU A 243 31.94 -0.82 6.43
CA LEU A 243 32.06 -1.98 7.31
C LEU A 243 30.69 -2.63 7.47
N VAL A 244 30.68 -3.95 7.61
CA VAL A 244 29.52 -4.70 8.14
C VAL A 244 29.96 -5.45 9.38
N SER A 245 29.22 -5.29 10.47
CA SER A 245 29.47 -5.96 11.76
C SER A 245 28.30 -6.88 12.10
N ALA A 246 28.60 -8.08 12.60
CA ALA A 246 27.62 -8.95 13.25
C ALA A 246 27.88 -8.99 14.76
N VAL A 247 26.81 -8.78 15.52
CA VAL A 247 26.80 -8.80 16.99
C VAL A 247 25.78 -9.84 17.43
N ASP A 248 26.11 -10.71 18.38
CA ASP A 248 25.12 -11.63 18.96
C ASP A 248 24.02 -10.81 19.68
N THR A 249 22.83 -11.35 19.79
CA THR A 249 21.69 -10.77 20.54
C THR A 249 22.00 -10.51 22.03
N ASP A 250 23.11 -11.02 22.56
CA ASP A 250 23.63 -10.71 23.90
C ASP A 250 24.67 -9.55 23.95
N GLY A 251 24.96 -8.95 22.80
CA GLY A 251 25.88 -7.82 22.64
C GLY A 251 27.34 -8.18 22.38
N GLU A 252 27.70 -9.47 22.27
CA GLU A 252 29.06 -9.88 21.90
C GLU A 252 29.29 -9.80 20.38
N ARG A 253 30.26 -8.99 19.93
CA ARG A 253 30.62 -8.96 18.50
C ARG A 253 31.16 -10.32 18.04
N VAL A 254 30.56 -10.85 16.98
CA VAL A 254 30.96 -12.12 16.36
C VAL A 254 32.06 -11.88 15.33
N TRP A 255 31.81 -11.02 14.35
CA TRP A 255 32.74 -10.69 13.28
C TRP A 255 32.53 -9.26 12.75
N GLN A 256 33.48 -8.81 11.92
CA GLN A 256 33.40 -7.53 11.22
C GLN A 256 34.20 -7.65 9.91
N GLU A 257 33.56 -7.32 8.80
CA GLU A 257 34.18 -7.35 7.47
C GLU A 257 34.36 -5.92 6.92
N GLU A 258 35.50 -5.69 6.26
CA GLU A 258 35.82 -4.44 5.58
C GLU A 258 35.39 -4.53 4.12
N LEU A 259 34.42 -3.70 3.74
CA LEU A 259 33.99 -3.51 2.35
C LEU A 259 34.91 -2.50 1.66
N GLY A 260 34.65 -2.21 0.38
CA GLY A 260 35.40 -1.18 -0.34
C GLY A 260 35.17 0.24 0.17
N VAL A 261 35.46 1.22 -0.68
CA VAL A 261 35.20 2.65 -0.42
C VAL A 261 34.20 3.12 -1.46
N ALA A 262 33.19 3.90 -1.04
CA ALA A 262 32.22 4.50 -1.95
C ALA A 262 32.93 5.22 -3.11
N GLN A 263 32.51 4.91 -4.33
CA GLN A 263 33.02 5.61 -5.53
C GLN A 263 32.33 6.97 -5.72
N GLU A 264 31.22 7.22 -5.01
CA GLU A 264 30.39 8.42 -5.08
C GLU A 264 30.29 9.12 -3.72
N ALA A 265 30.20 10.46 -3.73
CA ALA A 265 30.27 11.29 -2.52
C ALA A 265 28.99 11.30 -1.64
N LEU A 266 28.00 10.45 -1.95
CA LEU A 266 26.71 10.35 -1.24
C LEU A 266 26.28 8.90 -0.98
N ALA A 267 27.12 7.90 -1.28
CA ALA A 267 26.74 6.49 -1.13
C ALA A 267 27.09 5.98 0.27
N THR A 268 26.06 5.64 1.04
CA THR A 268 26.16 4.93 2.32
C THR A 268 26.15 3.42 2.08
N VAL A 269 26.63 2.63 3.04
CA VAL A 269 26.52 1.16 2.95
C VAL A 269 25.08 0.79 3.31
N PRO A 270 24.25 0.22 2.41
CA PRO A 270 22.87 -0.16 2.71
C PRO A 270 22.77 -1.15 3.86
N ALA A 271 21.56 -1.25 4.45
CA ALA A 271 21.28 -2.23 5.48
C ALA A 271 21.52 -3.67 4.96
N PRO A 272 22.14 -4.57 5.75
CA PRO A 272 22.30 -5.95 5.35
C PRO A 272 20.95 -6.65 5.17
N THR A 273 20.84 -7.50 4.16
CA THR A 273 19.69 -8.38 3.94
C THR A 273 20.07 -9.81 4.32
N VAL A 274 19.28 -10.47 5.16
CA VAL A 274 19.55 -11.85 5.58
C VAL A 274 18.42 -12.75 5.12
N ALA A 275 18.77 -13.84 4.45
CA ALA A 275 17.84 -14.88 4.02
C ALA A 275 18.48 -16.27 4.18
N ALA A 276 17.69 -17.28 4.53
CA ALA A 276 18.15 -18.66 4.71
C ALA A 276 17.49 -19.61 3.70
N GLU A 277 17.85 -19.44 2.43
CA GLU A 277 17.46 -20.37 1.38
C GLU A 277 18.28 -21.66 1.44
N ASN A 278 17.63 -22.82 1.26
CA ASN A 278 18.27 -24.13 1.18
C ASN A 278 19.17 -24.50 2.39
N ASN A 279 18.74 -24.21 3.62
CA ASN A 279 19.49 -24.48 4.87
C ASN A 279 20.80 -23.71 5.07
N GLU A 280 21.11 -22.68 4.27
CA GLU A 280 22.33 -21.89 4.45
C GLU A 280 22.01 -20.40 4.62
N PRO A 281 21.84 -19.88 5.86
CA PRO A 281 21.62 -18.45 6.09
C PRO A 281 22.76 -17.66 5.48
N THR A 282 22.44 -16.63 4.70
CA THR A 282 23.38 -15.78 3.96
C THR A 282 23.10 -14.32 4.28
N VAL A 283 24.17 -13.54 4.51
CA VAL A 283 24.08 -12.08 4.63
C VAL A 283 24.46 -11.47 3.29
N TYR A 284 23.51 -10.79 2.64
CA TYR A 284 23.71 -10.03 1.41
C TYR A 284 23.93 -8.55 1.74
N VAL A 285 25.02 -7.99 1.22
CA VAL A 285 25.35 -6.57 1.39
C VAL A 285 25.81 -5.99 0.06
N GLY A 286 25.17 -4.91 -0.37
CA GLY A 286 25.63 -4.08 -1.48
C GLY A 286 26.59 -3.00 -1.00
N TYR A 287 27.63 -2.67 -1.78
CA TYR A 287 28.37 -1.41 -1.67
C TYR A 287 29.17 -1.13 -2.95
N ASP A 288 30.49 -1.41 -2.95
CA ASP A 288 31.33 -1.37 -4.15
C ASP A 288 31.24 -2.67 -5.00
N GLY A 289 30.48 -3.63 -4.52
CA GLY A 289 30.10 -4.90 -5.12
C GLY A 289 28.87 -5.46 -4.39
N LEU A 290 28.26 -6.53 -4.90
CA LEU A 290 27.34 -7.36 -4.11
C LEU A 290 28.13 -8.48 -3.42
N TYR A 291 27.99 -8.60 -2.11
CA TYR A 291 28.67 -9.58 -1.27
C TYR A 291 27.65 -10.54 -0.66
N ALA A 292 27.93 -11.84 -0.72
CA ALA A 292 27.21 -12.89 0.00
C ALA A 292 28.14 -13.51 1.05
N LEU A 293 27.81 -13.33 2.33
CA LEU A 293 28.66 -13.68 3.47
C LEU A 293 28.02 -14.77 4.34
N ASP A 294 28.87 -15.61 4.94
CA ASP A 294 28.45 -16.58 5.97
C ASP A 294 28.20 -15.87 7.31
N PRO A 295 26.97 -15.91 7.86
CA PRO A 295 26.60 -15.22 9.11
C PRO A 295 27.39 -15.73 10.32
N ALA A 296 27.93 -16.95 10.30
CA ALA A 296 28.66 -17.48 11.44
C ALA A 296 30.08 -16.91 11.56
N ASN A 297 30.66 -16.39 10.47
CA ASN A 297 32.11 -16.19 10.43
C ASN A 297 32.65 -15.22 9.37
N ASP A 298 31.83 -14.43 8.68
CA ASP A 298 32.19 -13.47 7.62
C ASP A 298 32.79 -14.05 6.33
N ASN A 299 32.96 -15.37 6.19
CA ASN A 299 33.55 -15.92 4.97
C ASN A 299 32.67 -15.58 3.75
N GLU A 300 33.26 -14.89 2.78
CA GLU A 300 32.66 -14.66 1.46
C GLU A 300 32.32 -16.00 0.80
N ARG A 301 31.04 -16.19 0.50
CA ARG A 301 30.54 -17.29 -0.32
C ARG A 301 30.74 -16.98 -1.79
N TRP A 302 30.34 -15.77 -2.20
CA TRP A 302 30.59 -15.21 -3.51
C TRP A 302 30.45 -13.69 -3.50
N SER A 303 30.96 -13.05 -4.55
CA SER A 303 30.75 -11.62 -4.87
C SER A 303 30.77 -11.45 -6.39
N ASP A 304 30.01 -10.49 -6.93
CA ASP A 304 29.98 -10.21 -8.38
C ASP A 304 30.86 -9.00 -8.79
N GLY A 305 31.14 -8.09 -7.85
CA GLY A 305 31.93 -6.87 -8.07
C GLY A 305 31.17 -5.76 -8.79
N ASP A 306 29.86 -5.90 -8.97
CA ASP A 306 28.99 -4.87 -9.51
C ASP A 306 28.41 -4.06 -8.35
N ALA A 307 28.59 -2.74 -8.37
CA ALA A 307 28.18 -1.87 -7.27
C ALA A 307 26.65 -1.93 -7.09
N VAL A 308 26.23 -2.06 -5.83
CA VAL A 308 24.83 -2.14 -5.40
C VAL A 308 24.64 -1.13 -4.27
N PHE A 309 23.76 -0.14 -4.49
CA PHE A 309 23.58 1.00 -3.57
C PHE A 309 22.31 0.91 -2.72
N ASP A 310 21.39 0.03 -3.09
CA ASP A 310 20.15 -0.25 -2.35
C ASP A 310 20.12 -1.71 -1.93
N ALA A 311 19.38 -2.02 -0.85
CA ALA A 311 19.37 -3.38 -0.31
C ALA A 311 18.64 -4.34 -1.27
N PRO A 312 19.19 -5.55 -1.54
CA PRO A 312 18.50 -6.56 -2.33
C PRO A 312 17.34 -7.19 -1.55
N THR A 313 16.52 -8.01 -2.20
CA THR A 313 15.47 -8.82 -1.53
C THR A 313 15.48 -10.26 -2.06
N VAL A 314 15.03 -11.22 -1.26
CA VAL A 314 14.99 -12.64 -1.64
C VAL A 314 13.56 -13.14 -1.59
N ALA A 315 13.09 -13.73 -2.70
CA ALA A 315 11.81 -14.42 -2.78
C ALA A 315 12.02 -15.79 -3.46
N ASP A 316 11.48 -16.85 -2.87
CA ASP A 316 11.49 -18.22 -3.40
C ASP A 316 12.84 -18.66 -4.00
N GLY A 317 13.92 -18.53 -3.22
CA GLY A 317 15.23 -18.96 -3.67
C GLY A 317 15.83 -18.12 -4.80
N THR A 318 15.32 -16.91 -5.06
CA THR A 318 15.84 -15.95 -6.03
C THR A 318 16.19 -14.62 -5.35
N LEU A 319 17.40 -14.11 -5.62
CA LEU A 319 17.89 -12.84 -5.11
C LEU A 319 17.64 -11.73 -6.13
N PHE A 320 16.77 -10.78 -5.79
CA PHE A 320 16.43 -9.62 -6.60
C PHE A 320 17.30 -8.43 -6.19
N VAL A 321 18.05 -7.90 -7.15
CA VAL A 321 19.06 -6.87 -6.93
C VAL A 321 18.66 -5.60 -7.66
N PRO A 322 18.44 -4.50 -6.92
CA PRO A 322 18.06 -3.21 -7.51
C PRO A 322 19.11 -2.68 -8.50
N GLN A 323 18.66 -1.84 -9.42
CA GLN A 323 19.55 -1.19 -10.38
C GLN A 323 20.35 -0.07 -9.70
N THR A 324 21.64 0.04 -10.06
CA THR A 324 22.49 1.19 -9.69
C THR A 324 22.81 2.07 -10.87
N THR A 325 23.32 3.28 -10.60
CA THR A 325 23.69 4.27 -11.62
C THR A 325 24.79 3.81 -12.59
N ASP A 326 25.60 2.83 -12.21
CA ASP A 326 26.66 2.22 -13.04
C ASP A 326 26.25 0.88 -13.67
N SER A 327 25.17 0.26 -13.19
CA SER A 327 24.56 -0.95 -13.77
C SER A 327 23.50 -0.57 -14.81
N GLU A 328 23.38 -1.41 -15.85
CA GLU A 328 22.37 -1.22 -16.90
C GLU A 328 21.04 -1.95 -16.57
N ALA A 329 20.91 -2.69 -15.45
CA ALA A 329 19.70 -3.47 -15.16
C ALA A 329 19.42 -3.77 -13.67
N PHE A 330 18.13 -3.92 -13.35
CA PHE A 330 17.58 -4.71 -12.23
C PHE A 330 17.80 -6.20 -12.54
N ARG A 331 18.25 -6.98 -11.56
CA ARG A 331 18.75 -8.36 -11.79
C ARG A 331 18.09 -9.37 -10.85
N ALA A 332 17.77 -10.55 -11.37
CA ALA A 332 17.44 -11.73 -10.57
C ALA A 332 18.62 -12.71 -10.61
N LEU A 333 19.13 -13.12 -9.44
CA LEU A 333 20.32 -13.94 -9.29
C LEU A 333 20.03 -15.22 -8.49
N ASP A 334 20.77 -16.28 -8.76
CA ASP A 334 20.83 -17.47 -7.90
C ASP A 334 21.57 -17.11 -6.59
N PRO A 335 20.90 -17.18 -5.41
CA PRO A 335 21.47 -16.79 -4.13
C PRO A 335 22.70 -17.61 -3.70
N ASN A 336 22.89 -18.81 -4.25
CA ASN A 336 23.97 -19.72 -3.88
C ASN A 336 25.32 -19.38 -4.50
N ASN A 337 25.30 -18.72 -5.66
CA ASN A 337 26.51 -18.52 -6.47
C ASN A 337 26.57 -17.18 -7.21
N GLY A 338 25.50 -16.37 -7.14
CA GLY A 338 25.41 -15.06 -7.77
C GLY A 338 25.25 -15.11 -9.30
N THR A 339 24.89 -16.24 -9.90
CA THR A 339 24.66 -16.30 -11.34
C THR A 339 23.35 -15.62 -11.70
N GLU A 340 23.40 -14.69 -12.64
CA GLU A 340 22.21 -14.04 -13.21
C GLU A 340 21.29 -15.05 -13.88
N LEU A 341 20.03 -15.06 -13.44
CA LEU A 341 18.92 -15.80 -14.03
C LEU A 341 18.32 -14.98 -15.18
N TRP A 342 17.95 -13.73 -14.88
CA TRP A 342 17.44 -12.75 -15.83
C TRP A 342 17.69 -11.32 -15.35
N SER A 343 17.50 -10.34 -16.23
CA SER A 343 17.67 -8.91 -15.92
C SER A 343 16.77 -8.03 -16.78
N VAL A 344 16.28 -6.93 -16.21
CA VAL A 344 15.47 -5.91 -16.90
C VAL A 344 16.10 -4.53 -16.74
N ASP A 345 16.18 -3.76 -17.82
CA ASP A 345 16.63 -2.36 -17.77
C ASP A 345 15.47 -1.48 -17.29
N THR A 346 15.56 -0.99 -16.05
CA THR A 346 14.56 -0.12 -15.43
C THR A 346 14.88 1.36 -15.66
N GLY A 347 15.96 1.67 -16.40
CA GLY A 347 16.33 3.00 -16.85
C GLY A 347 17.21 3.80 -15.89
N ASP A 348 16.95 3.75 -14.59
CA ASP A 348 17.70 4.48 -13.56
C ASP A 348 17.71 3.72 -12.21
N ARG A 349 18.22 4.34 -11.14
CA ARG A 349 18.25 3.75 -9.78
C ARG A 349 16.85 3.32 -9.36
N SER A 350 16.75 2.10 -8.86
CA SER A 350 15.48 1.52 -8.47
C SER A 350 15.52 0.84 -7.11
N GLU A 351 14.36 0.72 -6.49
CA GLU A 351 14.09 -0.05 -5.27
C GLU A 351 13.07 -1.13 -5.60
N VAL A 352 13.10 -2.27 -4.89
CA VAL A 352 12.29 -3.44 -5.23
C VAL A 352 11.71 -4.13 -4.00
N VAL A 353 10.46 -4.58 -4.14
CA VAL A 353 9.80 -5.58 -3.30
C VAL A 353 9.15 -6.64 -4.19
N VAL A 354 9.20 -7.91 -3.81
CA VAL A 354 8.48 -9.00 -4.51
C VAL A 354 7.29 -9.45 -3.66
N VAL A 355 6.10 -9.43 -4.24
CA VAL A 355 4.86 -9.92 -3.62
C VAL A 355 4.09 -10.78 -4.61
N ASP A 356 3.72 -11.99 -4.19
CA ASP A 356 2.94 -12.98 -4.95
C ASP A 356 3.46 -13.20 -6.39
N GLY A 357 4.78 -13.38 -6.52
CA GLY A 357 5.42 -13.59 -7.81
C GLY A 357 5.57 -12.35 -8.69
N VAL A 358 5.27 -11.16 -8.16
CA VAL A 358 5.41 -9.89 -8.87
C VAL A 358 6.46 -9.01 -8.18
N ALA A 359 7.47 -8.59 -8.92
CA ALA A 359 8.45 -7.60 -8.49
C ALA A 359 7.91 -6.18 -8.75
N TYR A 360 7.60 -5.45 -7.69
CA TYR A 360 7.24 -4.04 -7.72
C TYR A 360 8.51 -3.20 -7.59
N VAL A 361 8.81 -2.45 -8.65
CA VAL A 361 10.05 -1.70 -8.79
C VAL A 361 9.74 -0.20 -8.86
N ALA A 362 10.25 0.56 -7.89
CA ALA A 362 10.16 2.02 -7.87
C ALA A 362 11.45 2.62 -8.43
N VAL A 363 11.35 3.37 -9.53
CA VAL A 363 12.47 4.08 -10.14
C VAL A 363 12.52 5.50 -9.56
N THR A 364 13.51 5.77 -8.72
CA THR A 364 13.55 6.99 -7.88
C THR A 364 14.32 8.15 -8.50
N THR A 365 15.12 7.88 -9.55
CA THR A 365 15.87 8.88 -10.31
C THR A 365 15.52 8.86 -11.79
N GLY A 366 15.89 9.93 -12.52
CA GLY A 366 15.62 10.00 -13.96
C GLY A 366 14.15 10.20 -14.29
N ASP A 367 13.61 9.35 -15.16
CA ASP A 367 12.18 9.30 -15.49
C ASP A 367 11.50 8.40 -14.43
N ARG A 368 11.05 9.02 -13.33
CA ARG A 368 10.50 8.33 -12.17
C ARG A 368 9.20 7.61 -12.49
N SER A 369 9.12 6.34 -12.11
CA SER A 369 7.98 5.47 -12.37
C SER A 369 7.91 4.32 -11.37
N ILE A 370 6.75 3.66 -11.35
CA ILE A 370 6.55 2.38 -10.67
C ILE A 370 6.26 1.33 -11.73
N MET A 371 6.91 0.19 -11.62
CA MET A 371 6.80 -0.94 -12.53
C MET A 371 6.37 -2.19 -11.76
N ALA A 372 5.58 -3.05 -12.40
CA ALA A 372 5.38 -4.42 -11.97
C ALA A 372 6.00 -5.36 -13.01
N ILE A 373 6.81 -6.31 -12.56
CA ILE A 373 7.56 -7.25 -13.39
C ILE A 373 7.26 -8.66 -12.89
N ASP A 374 7.02 -9.60 -13.81
CA ASP A 374 6.91 -11.03 -13.49
C ASP A 374 8.24 -11.50 -12.87
N ALA A 375 8.19 -11.89 -11.60
CA ALA A 375 9.40 -12.24 -10.86
C ALA A 375 9.94 -13.64 -11.23
N GLY A 376 9.18 -14.45 -11.96
CA GLY A 376 9.52 -15.84 -12.25
C GLY A 376 9.51 -16.76 -11.02
N VAL A 377 8.83 -16.33 -9.96
CA VAL A 377 8.65 -17.07 -8.70
C VAL A 377 7.19 -17.02 -8.28
N ALA A 378 6.75 -17.92 -7.39
CA ALA A 378 5.35 -17.96 -6.94
C ALA A 378 5.12 -17.14 -5.65
N GLY A 379 6.16 -17.00 -4.84
CA GLY A 379 6.12 -16.45 -3.50
C GLY A 379 6.45 -14.97 -3.43
N SER A 380 6.39 -14.48 -2.19
CA SER A 380 6.77 -13.13 -1.82
C SER A 380 8.17 -13.11 -1.22
N SER A 381 8.69 -11.90 -1.04
CA SER A 381 9.95 -11.66 -0.33
C SER A 381 9.91 -12.34 1.05
N SER A 382 11.02 -12.88 1.53
CA SER A 382 11.04 -13.64 2.81
C SER A 382 12.24 -13.28 3.69
N ASP A 383 13.01 -12.30 3.25
CA ASP A 383 14.22 -11.86 3.93
C ASP A 383 13.92 -10.90 5.10
N SER A 384 14.97 -10.59 5.85
CA SER A 384 14.92 -9.72 7.01
C SER A 384 14.39 -8.29 6.76
N ARG A 385 14.47 -7.75 5.53
CA ARG A 385 13.98 -6.38 5.27
C ARG A 385 12.48 -6.29 5.42
N VAL A 386 11.79 -7.32 4.94
CA VAL A 386 10.34 -7.46 5.07
C VAL A 386 9.97 -7.59 6.54
N MET A 387 10.57 -8.59 7.19
CA MET A 387 10.06 -9.09 8.47
C MET A 387 10.21 -8.06 9.59
N LEU A 388 11.12 -7.11 9.41
CA LEU A 388 11.39 -6.02 10.35
C LEU A 388 10.54 -4.77 10.05
N GLY A 389 9.43 -4.93 9.33
CA GLY A 389 8.47 -3.86 9.03
C GLY A 389 8.82 -3.04 7.78
N GLY A 390 9.84 -3.45 7.03
CA GLY A 390 10.24 -2.76 5.81
C GLY A 390 9.15 -2.82 4.75
N HIS A 391 8.70 -4.02 4.32
CA HIS A 391 8.00 -4.14 3.01
C HIS A 391 7.17 -5.42 2.76
N HIS A 392 6.13 -5.79 3.53
CA HIS A 392 4.88 -6.50 3.09
C HIS A 392 4.14 -7.28 4.21
N HIS A 393 3.05 -7.99 3.83
CA HIS A 393 1.93 -8.54 4.61
C HIS A 393 2.19 -9.06 6.03
N GLU A 394 1.16 -8.90 6.87
CA GLU A 394 1.05 -9.38 8.25
C GLU A 394 2.34 -9.19 9.08
N TRP A 395 2.79 -7.94 9.22
CA TRP A 395 3.44 -7.59 10.48
C TRP A 395 2.33 -7.53 11.55
N THR A 396 2.04 -8.69 12.16
CA THR A 396 0.88 -8.94 13.04
C THR A 396 1.06 -8.44 14.47
N GLY A 397 1.89 -7.42 14.71
CA GLY A 397 2.17 -6.86 16.05
C GLY A 397 2.93 -7.80 16.99
N LYS A 398 2.68 -9.09 16.86
CA LYS A 398 3.45 -10.25 17.23
C LYS A 398 4.09 -10.74 15.95
N ILE A 399 5.39 -10.99 15.98
CA ILE A 399 5.84 -12.15 15.21
C ILE A 399 5.05 -13.31 15.85
N PRO A 400 4.18 -14.04 15.13
CA PRO A 400 3.60 -15.21 15.74
C PRO A 400 4.80 -16.00 16.27
N ASP A 401 4.66 -16.66 17.42
CA ASP A 401 5.45 -17.87 17.63
C ASP A 401 5.02 -18.85 16.52
N ALA A 402 5.30 -18.54 15.24
CA ALA A 402 5.04 -19.34 14.09
C ALA A 402 6.05 -20.46 14.25
N GLU A 403 5.59 -21.51 14.94
CA GLU A 403 6.24 -22.79 14.84
C GLU A 403 6.45 -23.06 13.35
N PRO A 404 7.65 -23.51 12.95
CA PRO A 404 7.92 -23.77 11.55
C PRO A 404 6.81 -24.67 10.96
N ARG A 405 6.28 -24.32 9.78
CA ARG A 405 5.12 -24.99 9.16
C ARG A 405 5.46 -25.55 7.79
N VAL A 406 4.82 -26.64 7.39
CA VAL A 406 4.92 -27.13 6.00
C VAL A 406 4.20 -26.14 5.08
N VAL A 407 4.86 -25.74 4.00
CA VAL A 407 4.33 -24.78 3.01
C VAL A 407 4.21 -25.40 1.63
N ASP A 408 4.88 -26.52 1.37
CA ASP A 408 4.80 -27.24 0.09
C ASP A 408 5.12 -28.73 0.29
N ALA A 409 4.56 -29.60 -0.56
CA ALA A 409 4.86 -31.02 -0.59
C ALA A 409 4.66 -31.64 -1.98
N THR A 410 5.61 -32.48 -2.39
CA THR A 410 5.62 -33.21 -3.66
C THR A 410 5.83 -34.71 -3.44
N PHE A 411 5.43 -35.57 -4.38
CA PHE A 411 5.54 -37.02 -4.26
C PHE A 411 5.66 -37.71 -5.63
N ASP A 412 6.07 -38.98 -5.66
CA ASP A 412 6.11 -39.76 -6.90
C ASP A 412 4.69 -39.89 -7.49
N GLU A 413 4.48 -39.48 -8.75
CA GLU A 413 3.13 -39.49 -9.36
C GLU A 413 2.50 -40.90 -9.48
N GLY A 414 3.32 -41.97 -9.49
CA GLY A 414 2.81 -43.34 -9.50
C GLY A 414 3.82 -44.38 -9.01
N VAL A 415 3.32 -45.38 -8.26
CA VAL A 415 4.14 -46.43 -7.63
C VAL A 415 3.53 -47.82 -7.79
N LEU A 416 4.36 -48.87 -7.74
CA LEU A 416 3.87 -50.25 -7.68
C LEU A 416 3.35 -50.59 -6.28
N VAL A 417 2.37 -51.49 -6.22
CA VAL A 417 1.91 -52.08 -4.94
C VAL A 417 3.08 -52.62 -4.12
N GLU A 418 3.08 -52.30 -2.82
CA GLU A 418 4.14 -52.67 -1.85
C GLU A 418 5.55 -52.09 -2.14
N ASP A 419 5.72 -51.17 -3.10
CA ASP A 419 7.00 -50.49 -3.36
C ASP A 419 7.21 -49.27 -2.44
N GLU A 420 8.37 -48.62 -2.54
CA GLU A 420 8.70 -47.40 -1.79
C GLU A 420 8.19 -46.14 -2.52
N LEU A 421 7.34 -45.34 -1.86
CA LEU A 421 6.92 -44.00 -2.26
C LEU A 421 7.80 -42.96 -1.61
N THR A 422 8.36 -42.04 -2.39
CA THR A 422 9.04 -40.85 -1.88
C THR A 422 8.09 -39.66 -1.86
N VAL A 423 8.09 -38.95 -0.75
CA VAL A 423 7.38 -37.68 -0.60
C VAL A 423 8.40 -36.67 -0.07
N SER A 424 8.43 -35.48 -0.65
CA SER A 424 9.32 -34.38 -0.31
C SER A 424 8.47 -33.26 0.25
N ALA A 425 8.65 -32.90 1.53
CA ALA A 425 7.92 -31.79 2.15
C ALA A 425 8.86 -30.64 2.46
N THR A 426 8.43 -29.42 2.13
CA THR A 426 9.11 -28.15 2.38
C THR A 426 8.45 -27.43 3.55
N ALA A 427 9.21 -27.15 4.61
CA ALA A 427 8.76 -26.35 5.73
C ALA A 427 9.45 -24.99 5.77
N ARG A 428 8.73 -23.96 6.22
CA ARG A 428 9.17 -22.57 6.38
C ARG A 428 9.19 -22.17 7.85
N ASN A 429 10.19 -21.39 8.22
CA ASN A 429 10.35 -20.81 9.54
C ASN A 429 10.52 -19.30 9.41
N ASP A 430 9.48 -18.57 9.79
CA ASP A 430 9.44 -17.11 9.65
C ASP A 430 10.28 -16.40 10.73
N TRP A 431 10.64 -17.07 11.82
CA TRP A 431 11.42 -16.44 12.90
C TRP A 431 11.98 -17.41 13.95
N ASN A 432 11.18 -18.41 14.36
CA ASN A 432 11.41 -19.18 15.57
C ASN A 432 12.84 -19.75 15.67
N PRO A 433 13.64 -19.36 16.68
CA PRO A 433 15.00 -19.86 16.87
C PRO A 433 15.06 -21.34 17.27
N SER A 434 13.90 -21.96 17.58
CA SER A 434 13.79 -23.41 17.80
C SER A 434 13.57 -24.14 16.47
N THR A 435 14.51 -25.02 16.16
CA THR A 435 14.95 -25.33 14.79
C THR A 435 14.13 -26.40 14.07
N SER A 436 12.85 -26.65 14.39
CA SER A 436 12.13 -27.75 13.73
C SER A 436 10.62 -27.60 13.60
N ALA A 437 10.09 -27.83 12.39
CA ALA A 437 8.68 -28.10 12.10
C ALA A 437 8.38 -29.57 12.42
N THR A 438 7.24 -29.85 13.06
CA THR A 438 6.70 -31.22 13.13
C THR A 438 5.37 -31.23 12.43
N TYR A 439 5.19 -32.16 11.48
CA TYR A 439 3.95 -32.35 10.75
C TYR A 439 3.58 -33.84 10.74
N THR A 440 2.30 -34.08 10.50
CA THR A 440 1.72 -35.42 10.39
C THR A 440 1.34 -35.66 8.94
N LEU A 441 2.06 -36.54 8.25
CA LEU A 441 1.59 -37.08 6.97
C LEU A 441 0.55 -38.16 7.25
N GLU A 442 -0.65 -38.04 6.68
CA GLU A 442 -1.62 -39.14 6.63
C GLU A 442 -1.64 -39.76 5.23
N PHE A 443 -1.49 -41.09 5.17
CA PHE A 443 -1.52 -41.87 3.95
C PHE A 443 -2.22 -43.22 4.17
N ASP A 444 -3.25 -43.54 3.38
CA ASP A 444 -4.13 -44.72 3.55
C ASP A 444 -4.66 -44.87 4.99
N GLY A 445 -5.04 -43.74 5.61
CA GLY A 445 -5.51 -43.69 7.00
C GLY A 445 -4.45 -44.06 8.04
N THR A 446 -3.17 -44.04 7.67
CA THR A 446 -2.01 -44.24 8.54
C THR A 446 -1.25 -42.93 8.68
N GLU A 447 -1.10 -42.46 9.92
CA GLU A 447 -0.34 -41.26 10.27
C GLU A 447 1.17 -41.56 10.42
N TYR A 448 2.01 -40.70 9.87
CA TYR A 448 3.46 -40.67 9.98
C TYR A 448 3.89 -39.29 10.49
N ASP A 449 4.41 -39.24 11.72
CA ASP A 449 4.95 -38.01 12.29
C ASP A 449 6.39 -37.79 11.77
N GLU A 450 6.64 -36.68 11.09
CA GLU A 450 7.97 -36.30 10.62
C GLU A 450 8.39 -34.94 11.15
N THR A 451 9.70 -34.74 11.25
CA THR A 451 10.30 -33.51 11.77
C THR A 451 11.28 -32.95 10.75
N ILE A 452 11.02 -31.74 10.25
CA ILE A 452 11.93 -31.00 9.39
C ILE A 452 12.66 -29.99 10.24
N GLU A 453 14.00 -30.04 10.26
CA GLU A 453 14.76 -28.96 10.87
C GLU A 453 14.75 -27.76 9.92
N VAL A 454 14.31 -26.58 10.36
CA VAL A 454 14.23 -25.38 9.51
C VAL A 454 15.03 -24.25 10.17
N PRO A 455 16.03 -23.65 9.51
CA PRO A 455 16.75 -22.50 10.06
C PRO A 455 15.79 -21.33 10.27
N ALA A 456 16.10 -20.44 11.20
CA ALA A 456 15.35 -19.18 11.33
C ALA A 456 15.42 -18.41 10.00
N PHE A 457 14.30 -17.84 9.56
CA PHE A 457 14.18 -17.10 8.29
C PHE A 457 14.47 -17.92 7.04
N GLY A 458 14.06 -19.18 7.03
CA GLY A 458 14.37 -20.07 5.92
C GLY A 458 13.36 -21.15 5.67
N THR A 459 13.62 -21.89 4.60
CA THR A 459 12.89 -23.08 4.21
C THR A 459 13.80 -24.31 4.26
N ASN A 460 13.22 -25.47 4.47
CA ASN A 460 13.92 -26.74 4.31
C ASN A 460 13.01 -27.81 3.72
N THR A 461 13.53 -28.54 2.74
CA THR A 461 12.84 -29.67 2.11
C THR A 461 13.45 -30.99 2.57
N VAL A 462 12.60 -31.93 2.99
CA VAL A 462 13.03 -33.27 3.41
C VAL A 462 12.25 -34.34 2.65
N ASP A 463 13.00 -35.29 2.08
CA ASP A 463 12.45 -36.50 1.50
C ASP A 463 12.21 -37.55 2.59
N PHE A 464 11.01 -38.12 2.61
CA PHE A 464 10.66 -39.28 3.41
C PHE A 464 10.13 -40.40 2.51
N THR A 465 10.32 -41.64 2.96
CA THR A 465 9.91 -42.82 2.20
C THR A 465 8.91 -43.64 2.99
N VAL A 466 7.74 -43.87 2.41
CA VAL A 466 6.68 -44.73 2.96
C VAL A 466 6.42 -45.92 2.04
N ALA A 467 5.80 -46.97 2.57
CA ALA A 467 5.46 -48.14 1.76
C ALA A 467 4.11 -47.91 1.06
N ALA A 468 4.06 -48.16 -0.24
CA ALA A 468 2.84 -48.11 -1.02
C ALA A 468 1.82 -49.18 -0.57
N PRO A 469 0.51 -48.91 -0.67
CA PRO A 469 -0.56 -49.85 -0.37
C PRO A 469 -0.44 -51.19 -1.08
N SER A 470 -1.00 -52.24 -0.47
CA SER A 470 -1.02 -53.59 -1.05
C SER A 470 -2.12 -53.81 -2.10
N GLU A 471 -2.99 -52.82 -2.30
CA GLU A 471 -4.07 -52.84 -3.28
C GLU A 471 -3.85 -51.70 -4.27
N SER A 472 -4.03 -51.97 -5.58
CA SER A 472 -3.96 -50.94 -6.62
C SER A 472 -5.18 -50.01 -6.55
N GLY A 473 -4.98 -48.73 -6.82
CA GLY A 473 -6.01 -47.69 -6.82
C GLY A 473 -5.45 -46.31 -6.49
N GLU A 474 -6.34 -45.34 -6.39
CA GLU A 474 -6.04 -43.96 -5.98
C GLU A 474 -6.09 -43.80 -4.46
N TYR A 475 -5.12 -43.08 -3.90
CA TYR A 475 -5.01 -42.80 -2.47
C TYR A 475 -4.74 -41.31 -2.25
N SER A 476 -5.52 -40.67 -1.38
CA SER A 476 -5.23 -39.29 -0.96
C SER A 476 -4.01 -39.25 -0.04
N LEU A 477 -3.25 -38.18 -0.17
CA LEU A 477 -2.09 -37.86 0.64
C LEU A 477 -2.40 -36.54 1.36
N GLU A 478 -2.28 -36.53 2.69
CA GLU A 478 -2.60 -35.36 3.51
C GLU A 478 -1.41 -34.97 4.40
N ILE A 479 -1.22 -33.67 4.64
CA ILE A 479 -0.30 -33.13 5.64
C ILE A 479 -1.09 -32.29 6.63
N ASP A 480 -0.99 -32.63 7.92
CA ASP A 480 -1.72 -31.98 9.02
C ASP A 480 -3.24 -31.87 8.81
N GLY A 481 -3.80 -32.80 8.01
CA GLY A 481 -5.22 -32.89 7.68
C GLY A 481 -5.64 -32.08 6.45
N GLU A 482 -4.70 -31.52 5.70
CA GLU A 482 -4.91 -30.87 4.40
C GLU A 482 -4.46 -31.80 3.26
N GLU A 483 -5.32 -32.01 2.25
CA GLU A 483 -5.03 -32.88 1.11
C GLU A 483 -4.02 -32.22 0.17
N ILE A 484 -2.83 -32.82 0.03
CA ILE A 484 -1.74 -32.32 -0.83
C ILE A 484 -1.73 -32.97 -2.22
N GLY A 485 -2.49 -34.05 -2.41
CA GLY A 485 -2.67 -34.67 -3.73
C GLY A 485 -3.13 -36.12 -3.67
N THR A 486 -3.25 -36.73 -4.85
CA THR A 486 -3.67 -38.14 -5.01
C THR A 486 -2.55 -38.94 -5.67
N LEU A 487 -2.24 -40.11 -5.09
CA LEU A 487 -1.27 -41.08 -5.60
C LEU A 487 -1.96 -42.27 -6.28
N THR A 488 -1.55 -42.56 -7.51
CA THR A 488 -1.95 -43.79 -8.21
C THR A 488 -1.02 -44.95 -7.87
N VAL A 489 -1.58 -46.04 -7.35
CA VAL A 489 -0.87 -47.30 -7.08
C VAL A 489 -1.27 -48.34 -8.12
N VAL A 490 -0.31 -48.86 -8.89
CA VAL A 490 -0.57 -49.84 -9.97
C VAL A 490 -0.14 -51.27 -9.59
N ASP A 491 -0.83 -52.27 -10.15
CA ASP A 491 -0.53 -53.71 -9.94
C ASP A 491 0.55 -54.18 -10.93
N GLU A 492 1.43 -55.10 -10.50
CA GLU A 492 2.47 -55.70 -11.38
C GLU A 492 1.92 -56.34 -12.67
N THR A 493 0.63 -56.68 -12.72
CA THR A 493 -0.03 -57.26 -13.89
C THR A 493 -0.45 -56.24 -14.95
N ASP A 494 -0.53 -54.96 -14.59
CA ASP A 494 -0.76 -53.84 -15.49
C ASP A 494 0.04 -52.61 -14.99
N PRO A 495 1.38 -52.65 -15.14
CA PRO A 495 2.28 -51.73 -14.45
C PRO A 495 2.40 -50.36 -15.14
N VAL A 496 1.45 -50.01 -16.02
CA VAL A 496 1.48 -48.73 -16.72
C VAL A 496 0.72 -47.70 -15.90
N PHE A 497 1.49 -46.75 -15.37
CA PHE A 497 0.97 -45.53 -14.79
C PHE A 497 0.73 -44.49 -15.90
N ARG A 498 -0.40 -43.79 -15.83
CA ARG A 498 -0.74 -42.72 -16.77
C ARG A 498 -0.97 -41.45 -15.97
N SER A 499 -0.12 -40.44 -16.16
CA SER A 499 -0.43 -39.09 -15.70
C SER A 499 -0.86 -38.25 -16.88
N VAL A 500 -1.94 -37.51 -16.68
CA VAL A 500 -2.32 -36.43 -17.58
C VAL A 500 -1.67 -35.17 -17.01
N ASN A 501 -1.07 -34.34 -17.86
CA ASN A 501 -0.70 -33.02 -17.39
C ASN A 501 -1.99 -32.32 -16.93
N PRO A 502 -2.01 -31.67 -15.76
CA PRO A 502 -3.21 -31.01 -15.26
C PRO A 502 -3.78 -30.09 -16.34
N PHE A 503 -5.06 -30.28 -16.64
CA PHE A 503 -5.83 -29.33 -17.42
C PHE A 503 -6.19 -28.18 -16.49
N PHE A 504 -5.52 -27.05 -16.62
CA PHE A 504 -6.13 -25.79 -16.22
C PHE A 504 -7.27 -25.53 -17.21
N ASP A 505 -8.44 -25.14 -16.69
CA ASP A 505 -9.69 -24.87 -17.43
C ASP A 505 -9.43 -24.50 -18.90
N THR A 506 -9.38 -25.53 -19.76
CA THR A 506 -8.88 -25.32 -21.11
C THR A 506 -10.04 -24.82 -21.95
N GLN A 507 -10.10 -23.52 -22.12
CA GLN A 507 -11.07 -22.85 -22.96
C GLN A 507 -10.67 -23.03 -24.44
N LEU A 508 -11.46 -23.81 -25.18
CA LEU A 508 -11.15 -24.17 -26.58
C LEU A 508 -12.17 -23.57 -27.57
N GLU A 509 -11.67 -22.99 -28.66
CA GLU A 509 -12.46 -22.43 -29.76
C GLU A 509 -12.61 -23.48 -30.88
N GLY A 510 -13.75 -24.18 -30.96
CA GLY A 510 -14.15 -24.99 -32.14
C GLY A 510 -13.20 -26.10 -32.63
N ASP A 511 -12.13 -26.40 -31.88
CA ASP A 511 -10.99 -27.21 -32.35
C ASP A 511 -11.00 -28.66 -31.80
N LEU A 512 -10.09 -29.48 -32.33
CA LEU A 512 -9.85 -30.85 -31.86
C LEU A 512 -9.30 -30.82 -30.44
N ILE A 513 -9.93 -31.51 -29.48
CA ILE A 513 -9.34 -31.70 -28.16
C ILE A 513 -8.16 -32.67 -28.31
N GLN A 514 -6.97 -32.19 -27.94
CA GLN A 514 -5.74 -32.95 -27.89
C GLN A 514 -5.32 -33.09 -26.43
N ILE A 515 -5.41 -34.30 -25.90
CA ILE A 515 -5.04 -34.61 -24.52
C ILE A 515 -3.67 -35.29 -24.53
N PRO A 516 -2.59 -34.56 -24.19
CA PRO A 516 -1.31 -35.18 -23.93
C PRO A 516 -1.38 -35.94 -22.60
N TYR A 517 -0.92 -37.19 -22.59
CA TYR A 517 -0.69 -37.92 -21.35
C TYR A 517 0.67 -38.61 -21.39
N ASN A 518 1.33 -38.65 -20.24
CA ASN A 518 2.52 -39.43 -20.04
C ASN A 518 2.11 -40.83 -19.60
N ALA A 519 2.65 -41.85 -20.27
CA ALA A 519 2.54 -43.22 -19.79
C ALA A 519 3.94 -43.70 -19.39
N THR A 520 4.06 -44.17 -18.15
CA THR A 520 5.28 -44.71 -17.59
C THR A 520 5.07 -46.18 -17.25
N ASN A 521 5.93 -47.05 -17.78
CA ASN A 521 5.92 -48.45 -17.40
C ASN A 521 6.80 -48.67 -16.16
N LEU A 522 6.15 -48.81 -15.01
CA LEU A 522 6.79 -49.03 -13.71
C LEU A 522 7.27 -50.49 -13.53
N GLY A 523 6.94 -51.38 -14.47
CA GLY A 523 7.19 -52.81 -14.37
C GLY A 523 8.48 -53.28 -15.04
N ASP A 524 8.89 -54.52 -14.76
CA ASP A 524 10.13 -55.11 -15.29
C ASP A 524 10.00 -55.76 -16.68
N THR A 525 8.84 -55.63 -17.33
CA THR A 525 8.57 -56.19 -18.67
C THR A 525 7.95 -55.18 -19.63
N PHE A 526 8.09 -55.45 -20.94
CA PHE A 526 7.47 -54.65 -22.00
C PHE A 526 5.94 -54.76 -21.97
N VAL A 527 5.24 -53.64 -22.04
CA VAL A 527 3.76 -53.56 -22.06
C VAL A 527 3.25 -52.88 -23.33
N GLU A 528 2.21 -53.43 -23.95
CA GLU A 528 1.53 -52.75 -25.07
C GLU A 528 0.64 -51.64 -24.50
N GLU A 529 0.92 -50.39 -24.88
CA GLU A 529 0.17 -49.24 -24.38
C GLU A 529 -1.09 -48.98 -25.22
N ASN A 530 -2.25 -49.00 -24.56
CA ASN A 530 -3.53 -48.58 -25.14
C ASN A 530 -4.30 -47.79 -24.09
N ALA A 531 -4.74 -46.59 -24.46
CA ALA A 531 -5.62 -45.77 -23.65
C ALA A 531 -6.83 -45.28 -24.46
N THR A 532 -7.95 -45.10 -23.76
CA THR A 532 -9.25 -44.69 -24.26
C THR A 532 -9.63 -43.40 -23.56
N LEU A 533 -9.92 -42.36 -24.35
CA LEU A 533 -10.55 -41.14 -23.85
C LEU A 533 -12.04 -41.18 -24.15
N ALA A 534 -12.89 -40.89 -23.16
CA ALA A 534 -14.31 -40.61 -23.32
C ALA A 534 -14.62 -39.16 -22.90
N LEU A 535 -15.59 -38.53 -23.57
CA LEU A 535 -16.09 -37.18 -23.23
C LEU A 535 -17.59 -37.23 -22.97
N GLU A 536 -18.06 -36.55 -21.92
CA GLU A 536 -19.47 -36.36 -21.61
C GLU A 536 -19.82 -34.85 -21.59
N GLY A 537 -20.83 -34.41 -22.35
CA GLY A 537 -21.21 -32.98 -22.40
C GLY A 537 -22.40 -32.65 -23.33
N PRO A 538 -22.75 -31.36 -23.52
CA PRO A 538 -23.97 -30.89 -24.20
C PRO A 538 -24.20 -31.43 -25.62
N ALA A 539 -23.14 -31.56 -26.42
CA ALA A 539 -23.20 -32.14 -27.77
C ALA A 539 -23.57 -33.62 -27.80
N PHE A 540 -23.44 -34.30 -26.65
CA PHE A 540 -23.42 -35.75 -26.55
C PHE A 540 -24.62 -36.24 -25.70
N ASP A 541 -25.83 -36.27 -26.29
CA ASP A 541 -27.04 -36.89 -25.73
C ASP A 541 -26.88 -38.44 -25.61
N GLY A 542 -25.97 -38.89 -24.74
CA GLY A 542 -25.66 -40.30 -24.46
C GLY A 542 -24.84 -41.03 -25.54
N ARG A 543 -23.92 -40.33 -26.24
CA ARG A 543 -22.95 -40.96 -27.16
C ARG A 543 -21.53 -40.66 -26.68
N GLU A 544 -20.78 -41.72 -26.33
CA GLU A 544 -19.33 -41.70 -26.17
C GLU A 544 -18.68 -41.47 -27.54
N ASP A 545 -17.80 -40.47 -27.65
CA ASP A 545 -16.76 -40.47 -28.66
C ASP A 545 -15.49 -41.07 -28.05
N VAL A 546 -14.77 -41.88 -28.81
CA VAL A 546 -13.61 -42.63 -28.31
C VAL A 546 -12.39 -42.25 -29.11
N ALA A 547 -11.49 -41.49 -28.48
CA ALA A 547 -10.16 -41.24 -29.03
C ALA A 547 -9.22 -42.40 -28.69
N PHE A 548 -8.28 -42.67 -29.60
CA PHE A 548 -7.22 -43.67 -29.41
C PHE A 548 -5.86 -42.98 -29.48
N ALA A 549 -4.92 -43.44 -28.66
CA ALA A 549 -3.56 -42.93 -28.67
C ALA A 549 -2.89 -43.07 -30.06
N GLU A 550 -2.39 -41.96 -30.62
CA GLU A 550 -1.57 -41.99 -31.84
C GLU A 550 -0.11 -42.31 -31.49
N GLY A 551 0.30 -43.59 -31.62
CA GLY A 551 1.69 -44.02 -31.44
C GLY A 551 1.79 -45.46 -30.95
N GLN A 552 1.81 -46.45 -31.85
CA GLN A 552 1.67 -47.87 -31.48
C GLN A 552 2.99 -48.60 -31.13
N GLU A 553 3.98 -47.95 -30.52
CA GLU A 553 5.11 -48.68 -29.92
C GLU A 553 4.88 -48.73 -28.40
N GLY A 554 4.78 -49.95 -27.85
CA GLY A 554 4.61 -50.16 -26.40
C GLY A 554 5.86 -49.76 -25.60
N LEU A 555 5.75 -49.75 -24.29
CA LEU A 555 6.75 -49.22 -23.36
C LEU A 555 7.72 -50.32 -22.91
N GLU A 556 9.03 -50.07 -23.01
CA GLU A 556 10.05 -50.85 -22.31
C GLU A 556 10.00 -50.59 -20.78
N PRO A 557 10.61 -51.44 -19.93
CA PRO A 557 10.73 -51.17 -18.50
C PRO A 557 11.39 -49.82 -18.21
N ASP A 558 10.84 -49.07 -17.25
CA ASP A 558 11.29 -47.73 -16.83
C ASP A 558 11.22 -46.67 -17.95
N GLU A 559 10.44 -46.93 -19.01
CA GLU A 559 10.23 -45.97 -20.11
C GLU A 559 8.99 -45.12 -19.85
N THR A 560 9.16 -43.79 -19.95
CA THR A 560 8.06 -42.82 -20.06
C THR A 560 7.96 -42.34 -21.50
N ALA A 561 6.74 -42.35 -22.04
CA ALA A 561 6.46 -41.74 -23.34
C ALA A 561 5.23 -40.83 -23.27
N LEU A 562 5.33 -39.71 -23.96
CA LEU A 562 4.22 -38.78 -24.18
C LEU A 562 3.36 -39.27 -25.34
N TYR A 563 2.09 -39.51 -25.07
CA TYR A 563 1.08 -39.89 -26.05
C TYR A 563 0.04 -38.79 -26.19
N LEU A 564 -0.66 -38.78 -27.33
CA LEU A 564 -1.69 -37.80 -27.63
C LEU A 564 -3.00 -38.51 -27.96
N LEU A 565 -4.06 -38.17 -27.22
CA LEU A 565 -5.43 -38.57 -27.50
C LEU A 565 -6.09 -37.42 -28.29
N ILE A 566 -6.64 -37.73 -29.46
CA ILE A 566 -7.23 -36.72 -30.36
C ILE A 566 -8.70 -37.07 -30.62
N THR A 567 -9.59 -36.13 -30.30
CA THR A 567 -11.04 -36.25 -30.52
C THR A 567 -11.45 -35.76 -31.91
N ASP A 568 -12.72 -35.95 -32.31
CA ASP A 568 -13.31 -35.21 -33.43
C ASP A 568 -13.64 -33.76 -32.97
N PRO A 569 -13.70 -32.74 -33.88
CA PRO A 569 -13.97 -31.35 -33.51
C PRO A 569 -15.31 -31.15 -32.78
N ILE A 570 -15.33 -30.26 -31.77
CA ILE A 570 -16.51 -29.96 -30.95
C ILE A 570 -17.00 -28.54 -31.23
N ASP A 571 -18.12 -28.41 -31.93
CA ASP A 571 -18.68 -27.12 -32.36
C ASP A 571 -19.77 -26.55 -31.41
N GLU A 572 -20.14 -27.28 -30.34
CA GLU A 572 -21.19 -26.84 -29.40
C GLU A 572 -20.58 -26.35 -28.08
N PRO A 573 -20.78 -25.08 -27.68
CA PRO A 573 -20.22 -24.54 -26.46
C PRO A 573 -20.83 -25.15 -25.19
N GLY A 574 -20.03 -25.19 -24.12
CA GLY A 574 -20.39 -25.71 -22.80
C GLY A 574 -19.30 -26.60 -22.20
N GLU A 575 -19.53 -27.06 -20.97
CA GLU A 575 -18.58 -27.91 -20.23
C GLU A 575 -18.66 -29.38 -20.67
N TYR A 576 -17.49 -29.99 -20.85
CA TYR A 576 -17.30 -31.40 -21.17
C TYR A 576 -16.42 -32.06 -20.11
N THR A 577 -16.88 -33.14 -19.50
CA THR A 577 -16.06 -33.95 -18.59
C THR A 577 -15.29 -35.00 -19.37
N ALA A 578 -13.98 -35.04 -19.18
CA ALA A 578 -13.08 -35.99 -19.83
C ALA A 578 -12.77 -37.17 -18.92
N PHE A 579 -12.76 -38.37 -19.50
CA PHE A 579 -12.48 -39.62 -18.80
C PHE A 579 -11.38 -40.43 -19.51
N LEU A 580 -10.28 -40.72 -18.84
CA LEU A 580 -9.25 -41.66 -19.30
C LEU A 580 -9.50 -43.03 -18.69
N GLU A 581 -9.74 -44.07 -19.50
CA GLU A 581 -9.97 -45.44 -19.02
C GLU A 581 -11.06 -45.55 -17.91
N ASP A 582 -12.17 -44.82 -18.09
CA ASP A 582 -13.30 -44.70 -17.14
C ASP A 582 -13.01 -43.87 -15.87
N GLU A 583 -11.84 -43.24 -15.76
CA GLU A 583 -11.47 -42.32 -14.68
C GLU A 583 -11.58 -40.86 -15.12
N GLU A 584 -12.23 -40.03 -14.31
CA GLU A 584 -12.42 -38.60 -14.59
C GLU A 584 -11.09 -37.86 -14.45
N ILE A 585 -10.64 -37.20 -15.53
CA ILE A 585 -9.34 -36.51 -15.59
C ILE A 585 -9.46 -34.98 -15.63
N GLY A 586 -10.69 -34.46 -15.70
CA GLY A 586 -10.95 -33.02 -15.68
C GLY A 586 -12.12 -32.59 -16.54
N THR A 587 -12.45 -31.31 -16.46
CA THR A 587 -13.47 -30.63 -17.27
C THR A 587 -12.83 -29.71 -18.30
N ILE A 588 -13.51 -29.54 -19.43
CA ILE A 588 -13.08 -28.72 -20.56
C ILE A 588 -14.26 -27.83 -20.93
N GLU A 589 -14.09 -26.51 -20.87
CA GLU A 589 -15.11 -25.57 -21.32
C GLU A 589 -14.87 -25.21 -22.79
N VAL A 590 -15.84 -25.53 -23.67
CA VAL A 590 -15.79 -25.10 -25.07
C VAL A 590 -16.48 -23.75 -25.19
N LEU A 591 -15.76 -22.76 -25.71
CA LEU A 591 -16.23 -21.38 -25.79
C LEU A 591 -16.90 -21.03 -27.12
N PRO A 592 -17.76 -19.99 -27.14
CA PRO A 592 -18.24 -19.39 -28.39
C PRO A 592 -17.16 -18.51 -29.07
N GLU A 593 -16.97 -18.66 -30.39
CA GLU A 593 -15.96 -17.93 -31.20
C GLU A 593 -16.13 -16.38 -31.25
N ASP A 594 -17.25 -15.82 -30.78
CA ASP A 594 -17.65 -14.43 -31.09
C ASP A 594 -17.97 -13.55 -29.83
N GLU A 595 -17.68 -13.99 -28.59
CA GLU A 595 -18.07 -13.25 -27.37
C GLU A 595 -16.91 -13.10 -26.35
N PRO A 596 -16.74 -11.92 -25.69
CA PRO A 596 -15.77 -11.75 -24.61
C PRO A 596 -16.07 -12.68 -23.43
N ILE A 597 -15.04 -13.25 -22.80
CA ILE A 597 -15.17 -14.20 -21.71
C ILE A 597 -14.83 -13.55 -20.37
N TYR A 598 -15.58 -13.96 -19.35
CA TYR A 598 -15.41 -13.59 -17.96
C TYR A 598 -14.46 -14.57 -17.25
N LEU A 599 -13.41 -14.05 -16.60
CA LEU A 599 -12.43 -14.88 -15.88
C LEU A 599 -12.71 -14.86 -14.37
N SER A 600 -13.06 -16.01 -13.78
CA SER A 600 -13.45 -16.12 -12.37
C SER A 600 -12.33 -15.80 -11.37
N ASP A 601 -11.09 -16.14 -11.70
CA ASP A 601 -9.98 -16.14 -10.74
C ASP A 601 -9.37 -14.74 -10.52
N SER A 602 -9.82 -13.77 -11.30
CA SER A 602 -9.41 -12.37 -11.22
C SER A 602 -10.44 -11.48 -10.51
N ASN A 603 -11.53 -12.07 -9.99
CA ASN A 603 -12.49 -11.35 -9.19
C ASN A 603 -11.94 -11.11 -7.80
N ARG A 604 -11.32 -9.95 -7.60
CA ARG A 604 -10.89 -9.51 -6.28
C ARG A 604 -12.03 -8.76 -5.61
N LEU A 605 -12.49 -9.32 -4.50
CA LEU A 605 -13.38 -8.66 -3.57
C LEU A 605 -12.57 -7.60 -2.80
N HIS A 606 -13.04 -6.37 -2.82
CA HIS A 606 -12.47 -5.27 -2.04
C HIS A 606 -13.49 -4.83 -1.00
N ASP A 607 -13.08 -4.95 0.25
CA ASP A 607 -13.86 -4.58 1.41
C ASP A 607 -13.47 -3.16 1.82
N SER A 608 -14.29 -2.16 1.46
CA SER A 608 -14.18 -0.85 2.10
C SER A 608 -15.06 -0.84 3.35
N ILE A 609 -14.62 -1.50 4.42
CA ILE A 609 -15.37 -1.55 5.68
C ILE A 609 -14.88 -0.43 6.60
N ILE A 610 -15.64 0.67 6.68
CA ILE A 610 -15.57 1.57 7.84
C ILE A 610 -16.32 0.90 8.99
N SER A 611 -15.56 0.31 9.92
CA SER A 611 -16.01 0.00 11.27
C SER A 611 -15.56 1.14 12.18
N GLY A 612 -16.47 2.07 12.45
CA GLY A 612 -16.24 3.09 13.46
C GLY A 612 -17.23 4.24 13.44
N ILE A 613 -18.12 4.33 12.44
CA ILE A 613 -19.07 5.44 12.39
C ILE A 613 -20.42 5.12 11.73
N GLU A 614 -21.49 5.32 12.46
CA GLU A 614 -22.86 5.34 11.98
C GLU A 614 -23.29 6.74 11.47
N ALA A 615 -23.57 6.94 10.17
CA ALA A 615 -24.75 7.64 9.58
C ALA A 615 -24.82 7.62 8.05
N PRO A 616 -25.96 7.98 7.42
CA PRO A 616 -26.49 7.38 6.20
C PRO A 616 -25.68 7.84 5.02
N VAL A 617 -24.71 7.03 4.70
CA VAL A 617 -23.78 7.43 3.70
C VAL A 617 -24.50 7.58 2.35
N GLU A 618 -24.04 8.53 1.50
CA GLU A 618 -24.34 8.43 0.07
C GLU A 618 -24.08 6.96 -0.30
N PRO A 619 -24.88 6.32 -1.16
CA PRO A 619 -24.70 4.90 -1.43
C PRO A 619 -23.20 4.56 -1.61
N SER A 620 -22.44 5.43 -2.30
CA SER A 620 -21.00 5.31 -2.51
C SER A 620 -20.07 5.45 -1.29
N ALA A 621 -20.58 5.54 -0.07
CA ALA A 621 -19.72 5.67 1.11
C ALA A 621 -20.23 4.85 2.32
N ALA A 622 -21.35 4.13 2.18
CA ALA A 622 -21.77 3.10 3.12
C ALA A 622 -21.08 1.89 2.55
N GLY A 623 -19.97 1.49 3.17
CA GLY A 623 -18.93 0.61 2.63
C GLY A 623 -19.21 0.13 1.22
N GLU A 624 -18.48 0.64 0.23
CA GLU A 624 -18.62 0.13 -1.12
C GLU A 624 -18.07 -1.30 -1.17
N ALA A 625 -18.95 -2.25 -1.44
CA ALA A 625 -18.53 -3.56 -1.90
C ALA A 625 -18.08 -3.39 -3.34
N SER A 626 -16.78 -3.52 -3.57
CA SER A 626 -16.22 -3.43 -4.91
C SER A 626 -15.67 -4.78 -5.35
N VAL A 627 -15.92 -5.12 -6.60
CA VAL A 627 -15.39 -6.33 -7.23
C VAL A 627 -14.74 -5.91 -8.53
N ASP A 628 -13.45 -6.19 -8.66
CA ASP A 628 -12.75 -6.02 -9.93
C ASP A 628 -13.05 -7.22 -10.83
N VAL A 629 -13.47 -6.98 -12.07
CA VAL A 629 -13.80 -8.02 -13.04
C VAL A 629 -12.89 -7.93 -14.24
N ARG A 630 -12.24 -9.04 -14.63
CA ARG A 630 -11.42 -9.11 -15.85
C ARG A 630 -12.20 -9.75 -16.99
N TYR A 631 -12.11 -9.13 -18.16
CA TYR A 631 -12.64 -9.66 -19.41
C TYR A 631 -11.54 -9.84 -20.42
N GLU A 632 -11.55 -10.97 -21.10
CA GLU A 632 -10.67 -11.24 -22.22
C GLU A 632 -11.49 -11.36 -23.50
N ASN A 633 -11.06 -10.64 -24.54
CA ASN A 633 -11.62 -10.77 -25.87
C ASN A 633 -10.65 -11.58 -26.72
N LEU A 634 -11.13 -12.72 -27.22
CA LEU A 634 -10.34 -13.64 -28.04
C LEU A 634 -10.45 -13.35 -29.55
N GLY A 635 -11.24 -12.35 -29.96
CA GLY A 635 -11.47 -12.01 -31.36
C GLY A 635 -10.68 -10.79 -31.85
N GLU A 636 -10.33 -10.75 -33.15
CA GLU A 636 -9.62 -9.63 -33.79
C GLU A 636 -10.40 -8.28 -33.79
N ASP A 637 -11.72 -8.31 -33.59
CA ASP A 637 -12.60 -7.13 -33.58
C ASP A 637 -12.87 -6.66 -32.13
N THR A 638 -13.15 -5.37 -31.93
CA THR A 638 -13.57 -4.82 -30.61
C THR A 638 -14.85 -5.48 -30.11
N GLY A 639 -14.80 -6.04 -28.90
CA GLY A 639 -15.92 -6.60 -28.17
C GLY A 639 -16.45 -5.67 -27.08
N SER A 640 -17.68 -5.92 -26.62
CA SER A 640 -18.24 -5.25 -25.44
C SER A 640 -19.01 -6.25 -24.61
N VAL A 641 -18.82 -6.22 -23.30
CA VAL A 641 -19.53 -7.06 -22.33
C VAL A 641 -20.26 -6.16 -21.33
N GLU A 642 -21.51 -6.51 -21.02
CA GLU A 642 -22.24 -5.90 -19.90
C GLU A 642 -22.09 -6.84 -18.72
N SER A 643 -21.64 -6.30 -17.59
CA SER A 643 -21.52 -7.03 -16.33
C SER A 643 -22.30 -6.37 -15.22
N GLU A 644 -22.94 -7.18 -14.39
CA GLU A 644 -23.77 -6.76 -13.26
C GLU A 644 -23.20 -7.33 -11.95
N LEU A 645 -22.84 -6.44 -11.02
CA LEU A 645 -22.56 -6.81 -9.62
C LEU A 645 -23.85 -6.60 -8.79
N VAL A 646 -24.19 -7.58 -7.97
CA VAL A 646 -25.37 -7.62 -7.12
C VAL A 646 -24.97 -8.01 -5.70
N ALA A 647 -25.47 -7.28 -4.70
CA ALA A 647 -25.35 -7.64 -3.29
C ALA A 647 -26.69 -8.18 -2.76
N TYR A 648 -26.67 -9.27 -2.03
CA TYR A 648 -27.83 -9.86 -1.35
C TYR A 648 -27.66 -9.80 0.15
N ASP A 649 -28.72 -9.43 0.87
CA ASP A 649 -28.74 -9.48 2.34
C ASP A 649 -28.80 -10.91 2.89
N ASP A 650 -28.65 -11.07 4.22
CA ASP A 650 -28.77 -12.36 4.94
C ASP A 650 -30.09 -13.14 4.65
N GLU A 651 -31.13 -12.47 4.14
CA GLU A 651 -32.41 -13.08 3.78
C GLU A 651 -32.46 -13.56 2.31
N GLY A 652 -31.38 -13.34 1.55
CA GLY A 652 -31.25 -13.62 0.12
C GLY A 652 -32.02 -12.63 -0.77
N THR A 653 -32.23 -11.40 -0.28
CA THR A 653 -32.89 -10.33 -1.04
C THR A 653 -31.84 -9.39 -1.61
N GLU A 654 -31.97 -9.08 -2.90
CA GLU A 654 -31.14 -8.07 -3.57
C GLU A 654 -31.21 -6.72 -2.84
N ALA A 655 -30.08 -6.32 -2.26
CA ALA A 655 -29.88 -5.09 -1.50
C ALA A 655 -29.39 -3.95 -2.39
N ALA A 656 -28.45 -4.23 -3.29
CA ALA A 656 -27.88 -3.26 -4.24
C ALA A 656 -27.41 -3.94 -5.53
N ASN A 657 -27.31 -3.18 -6.63
CA ASN A 657 -26.70 -3.65 -7.87
C ASN A 657 -26.06 -2.49 -8.66
N VAL A 658 -25.11 -2.84 -9.54
CA VAL A 658 -24.56 -1.94 -10.54
C VAL A 658 -24.30 -2.73 -11.82
N THR A 659 -24.56 -2.11 -12.98
CA THR A 659 -24.20 -2.68 -14.29
C THR A 659 -23.21 -1.76 -15.00
N LYS A 660 -22.13 -2.33 -15.54
CA LYS A 660 -21.11 -1.60 -16.30
C LYS A 660 -20.91 -2.26 -17.67
N THR A 661 -20.86 -1.44 -18.72
CA THR A 661 -20.42 -1.90 -20.05
C THR A 661 -18.91 -1.71 -20.15
N ILE A 662 -18.22 -2.78 -20.54
CA ILE A 662 -16.78 -2.86 -20.59
C ILE A 662 -16.40 -3.14 -22.06
N GLU A 663 -15.59 -2.26 -22.64
CA GLU A 663 -15.11 -2.39 -24.01
C GLU A 663 -13.71 -3.00 -24.01
N VAL A 664 -13.51 -4.04 -24.84
CA VAL A 664 -12.23 -4.76 -24.96
C VAL A 664 -11.79 -4.70 -26.43
N GLU A 665 -10.61 -4.15 -26.69
CA GLU A 665 -10.15 -3.88 -28.07
C GLU A 665 -9.34 -5.05 -28.64
N GLY A 666 -9.86 -5.68 -29.71
CA GLY A 666 -9.17 -6.78 -30.38
C GLY A 666 -8.84 -7.94 -29.42
N GLU A 667 -7.79 -8.70 -29.74
CA GLU A 667 -7.27 -9.78 -28.90
C GLU A 667 -6.53 -9.18 -27.68
N SER A 668 -7.27 -8.80 -26.65
CA SER A 668 -6.74 -8.20 -25.41
C SER A 668 -7.64 -8.48 -24.22
N SER A 669 -7.18 -8.11 -23.02
CA SER A 669 -7.98 -8.13 -21.80
C SER A 669 -8.13 -6.74 -21.19
N THR A 670 -9.22 -6.50 -20.48
CA THR A 670 -9.45 -5.29 -19.71
C THR A 670 -10.04 -5.64 -18.34
N THR A 671 -9.64 -4.91 -17.30
CA THR A 671 -10.20 -5.03 -15.94
C THR A 671 -11.10 -3.84 -15.67
N ALA A 672 -12.23 -4.06 -15.01
CA ALA A 672 -13.11 -2.99 -14.58
C ALA A 672 -13.57 -3.21 -13.14
N ARG A 673 -13.50 -2.16 -12.32
CA ARG A 673 -14.14 -2.14 -11.02
C ARG A 673 -15.66 -1.97 -11.15
N LEU A 674 -16.41 -2.88 -10.53
CA LEU A 674 -17.84 -2.75 -10.23
C LEU A 674 -17.96 -2.41 -8.74
N SER A 675 -18.72 -1.39 -8.38
CA SER A 675 -18.91 -0.99 -6.98
C SER A 675 -20.38 -0.86 -6.67
N VAL A 676 -20.84 -1.55 -5.62
CA VAL A 676 -22.21 -1.44 -5.11
C VAL A 676 -22.23 -0.84 -3.72
N PRO A 677 -23.19 0.05 -3.48
CA PRO A 677 -23.35 0.70 -2.18
C PRO A 677 -24.07 -0.19 -1.16
N LEU A 678 -23.52 -0.36 0.06
CA LEU A 678 -24.12 -1.19 1.11
C LEU A 678 -24.61 -0.33 2.30
N ALA A 679 -25.90 0.00 2.29
CA ALA A 679 -26.47 1.00 3.19
C ALA A 679 -26.84 0.52 4.61
N GLU A 680 -26.97 -0.79 4.84
CA GLU A 680 -27.41 -1.33 6.14
C GLU A 680 -26.30 -2.22 6.75
N PRO A 681 -26.19 -2.31 8.08
CA PRO A 681 -25.30 -3.27 8.70
C PRO A 681 -25.80 -4.71 8.53
N GLY A 682 -24.89 -5.62 8.22
CA GLY A 682 -25.21 -7.01 7.92
C GLY A 682 -24.14 -7.68 7.09
N VAL A 683 -24.36 -8.96 6.77
CA VAL A 683 -23.47 -9.72 5.89
C VAL A 683 -24.11 -9.78 4.51
N TYR A 684 -23.37 -9.37 3.49
CA TYR A 684 -23.86 -9.32 2.13
C TYR A 684 -23.16 -10.36 1.25
N ASP A 685 -23.94 -11.27 0.66
CA ASP A 685 -23.47 -12.15 -0.40
C ASP A 685 -23.34 -11.32 -1.70
N LEU A 686 -22.17 -11.32 -2.33
CA LEU A 686 -21.98 -10.66 -3.61
C LEU A 686 -22.00 -11.66 -4.77
N GLU A 687 -22.69 -11.29 -5.84
CA GLU A 687 -22.67 -12.00 -7.12
C GLU A 687 -22.30 -11.07 -8.27
N VAL A 688 -21.39 -11.50 -9.13
CA VAL A 688 -21.15 -10.88 -10.44
C VAL A 688 -21.73 -11.78 -11.52
N ASP A 689 -22.61 -11.24 -12.35
CA ASP A 689 -23.27 -11.95 -13.46
C ASP A 689 -23.92 -13.28 -13.03
N GLY A 690 -24.39 -13.35 -11.78
CA GLY A 690 -25.00 -14.52 -11.15
C GLY A 690 -24.03 -15.59 -10.63
N LYS A 691 -22.72 -15.30 -10.57
CA LYS A 691 -21.71 -16.11 -9.89
C LYS A 691 -21.32 -15.46 -8.57
N SER A 692 -21.34 -16.22 -7.49
CA SER A 692 -20.90 -15.76 -6.16
C SER A 692 -19.42 -15.37 -6.17
N VAL A 693 -19.09 -14.22 -5.59
CA VAL A 693 -17.70 -13.69 -5.51
C VAL A 693 -17.22 -13.46 -4.08
N GLY A 694 -18.07 -13.67 -3.08
CA GLY A 694 -17.71 -13.63 -1.66
C GLY A 694 -18.79 -12.98 -0.79
N GLU A 695 -18.52 -12.88 0.50
CA GLU A 695 -19.35 -12.21 1.50
C GLU A 695 -18.63 -10.95 2.02
N VAL A 696 -19.35 -9.85 2.26
CA VAL A 696 -18.84 -8.62 2.89
C VAL A 696 -19.64 -8.33 4.16
N GLU A 697 -18.98 -8.05 5.29
CA GLU A 697 -19.65 -7.64 6.53
C GLU A 697 -19.59 -6.12 6.75
N VAL A 698 -20.75 -5.48 6.92
CA VAL A 698 -20.85 -4.06 7.28
C VAL A 698 -21.05 -3.91 8.79
N LEU A 699 -20.03 -3.41 9.50
CA LEU A 699 -20.00 -3.16 10.95
C LEU A 699 -20.29 -1.67 11.28
N VAL A 700 -20.92 -1.34 12.42
CA VAL A 700 -21.11 0.08 12.80
C VAL A 700 -21.14 0.37 14.32
N ASP A 701 -20.56 1.52 14.70
CA ASP A 701 -20.66 2.21 16.01
C ASP A 701 -20.79 3.75 15.75
N GLY A 702 -21.84 4.51 16.12
CA GLY A 702 -21.95 6.00 15.93
C GLY A 702 -23.37 6.66 15.98
N VAL A 703 -23.71 7.67 15.14
CA VAL A 703 -25.02 8.40 15.09
C VAL A 703 -25.76 8.36 13.72
N GLN A 704 -26.73 7.46 13.47
CA GLN A 704 -27.40 7.29 12.16
C GLN A 704 -28.33 8.43 11.66
N ASP A 705 -28.85 8.33 10.41
CA ASP A 705 -29.83 9.30 9.88
C ASP A 705 -31.07 9.32 10.75
N GLY A 706 -31.50 10.51 11.14
CA GLY A 706 -32.66 10.67 12.00
C GLY A 706 -32.42 10.27 13.47
N ASP A 707 -31.21 9.82 13.83
CA ASP A 707 -30.73 9.88 15.21
C ASP A 707 -30.35 11.33 15.56
N SER A 708 -30.24 11.62 16.86
CA SER A 708 -29.82 12.94 17.34
C SER A 708 -28.34 12.91 17.71
N ILE A 709 -27.58 13.80 17.09
CA ILE A 709 -26.17 14.03 17.44
C ILE A 709 -26.10 14.52 18.89
N GLN A 710 -27.05 15.36 19.33
CA GLN A 710 -27.08 15.81 20.73
C GLN A 710 -27.28 14.67 21.72
N GLU A 711 -28.10 13.65 21.42
CA GLU A 711 -28.27 12.51 22.32
C GLU A 711 -27.00 11.66 22.45
N ALA A 712 -26.23 11.54 21.35
CA ALA A 712 -24.93 10.88 21.35
C ALA A 712 -23.88 11.69 22.14
N ILE A 713 -23.85 13.01 21.91
CA ILE A 713 -23.05 13.94 22.72
C ILE A 713 -23.42 13.79 24.18
N ASP A 714 -24.70 13.73 24.56
CA ASP A 714 -25.08 13.58 25.97
C ASP A 714 -24.63 12.23 26.58
N ALA A 715 -24.58 11.16 25.76
CA ALA A 715 -24.32 9.79 26.21
C ALA A 715 -22.82 9.46 26.34
N ALA A 716 -21.97 10.02 25.47
CA ALA A 716 -20.55 9.69 25.41
C ALA A 716 -19.78 10.01 26.72
N PRO A 717 -18.70 9.30 27.06
CA PRO A 717 -17.68 9.78 27.98
C PRO A 717 -17.03 11.09 27.49
N ALA A 718 -16.34 11.81 28.37
CA ALA A 718 -15.49 12.94 27.95
C ALA A 718 -14.16 12.40 27.41
N GLY A 719 -13.61 13.03 26.37
CA GLY A 719 -12.44 12.58 25.62
C GLY A 719 -12.74 11.52 24.56
N ASP A 720 -14.02 11.19 24.33
CA ASP A 720 -14.43 10.19 23.35
C ASP A 720 -14.58 10.78 21.94
N THR A 721 -14.53 9.93 20.92
CA THR A 721 -14.81 10.32 19.53
C THR A 721 -16.22 9.90 19.16
N ILE A 722 -17.05 10.90 18.84
CA ILE A 722 -18.40 10.70 18.33
C ILE A 722 -18.37 10.85 16.82
N PHE A 723 -18.91 9.83 16.21
CA PHE A 723 -18.80 9.57 14.81
C PHE A 723 -20.21 9.72 14.21
N VAL A 724 -20.35 10.60 13.21
CA VAL A 724 -21.62 10.97 12.57
C VAL A 724 -21.51 10.75 11.07
N GLY A 725 -22.19 9.78 10.50
CA GLY A 725 -22.27 9.65 9.03
C GLY A 725 -23.19 10.63 8.30
N ASN A 726 -23.57 10.32 7.06
CA ASN A 726 -24.04 11.36 6.13
C ASN A 726 -25.51 11.80 6.21
N GLY A 727 -25.99 12.25 7.35
CA GLY A 727 -27.41 12.60 7.50
C GLY A 727 -27.71 14.05 7.16
N THR A 728 -29.00 14.37 7.09
CA THR A 728 -29.44 15.76 7.30
C THR A 728 -30.00 15.90 8.70
N TYR A 729 -29.32 16.68 9.53
CA TYR A 729 -29.60 16.89 10.94
C TYR A 729 -30.17 18.29 11.17
N GLU A 730 -31.47 18.34 11.43
CA GLU A 730 -32.19 19.57 11.79
C GLU A 730 -32.13 19.80 13.32
N GLU A 731 -30.95 20.17 13.85
CA GLU A 731 -30.77 20.39 15.29
C GLU A 731 -29.76 21.50 15.65
N SER A 732 -29.65 21.84 16.93
CA SER A 732 -28.62 22.75 17.45
C SER A 732 -27.82 22.04 18.53
N LEU A 733 -26.51 21.95 18.34
CA LEU A 733 -25.61 21.22 19.23
C LEU A 733 -25.07 22.11 20.36
N THR A 734 -25.01 21.57 21.56
CA THR A 734 -24.28 22.13 22.71
C THR A 734 -23.23 21.13 23.15
N ILE A 735 -21.98 21.55 23.01
CA ILE A 735 -20.77 20.77 23.29
C ILE A 735 -20.21 21.28 24.63
N ASP A 736 -20.52 20.60 25.73
CA ASP A 736 -20.20 21.04 27.10
C ASP A 736 -19.27 20.08 27.88
N LYS A 737 -18.51 19.29 27.13
CA LYS A 737 -17.40 18.44 27.59
C LYS A 737 -16.39 18.25 26.46
N GLU A 738 -15.17 17.86 26.80
CA GLU A 738 -14.10 17.44 25.87
C GLU A 738 -14.57 16.24 25.01
N PHE A 739 -14.44 16.33 23.69
CA PHE A 739 -14.68 15.25 22.72
C PHE A 739 -14.26 15.63 21.30
N THR A 740 -14.09 14.61 20.46
CA THR A 740 -13.98 14.74 19.00
C THR A 740 -15.33 14.43 18.37
N LEU A 741 -15.83 15.30 17.49
CA LEU A 741 -17.03 15.07 16.69
C LEU A 741 -16.64 15.03 15.22
N ARG A 742 -16.73 13.85 14.61
CA ARG A 742 -16.20 13.58 13.27
C ARG A 742 -17.31 13.07 12.34
N SER A 743 -17.44 13.72 11.20
CA SER A 743 -18.24 13.21 10.08
C SER A 743 -17.53 12.02 9.43
N VAL A 744 -18.24 10.99 8.96
CA VAL A 744 -17.62 9.85 8.22
C VAL A 744 -17.00 10.21 6.90
N SER A 745 -17.55 11.25 6.31
CA SER A 745 -17.14 11.72 5.00
C SER A 745 -17.24 13.23 4.98
N ASP A 746 -16.35 13.86 4.23
CA ASP A 746 -16.28 15.30 4.13
C ASP A 746 -17.57 15.88 3.55
N GLY A 747 -18.27 16.66 4.37
CA GLY A 747 -19.55 17.27 4.06
C GLY A 747 -20.74 16.32 4.06
N GLY A 748 -20.56 15.07 4.46
CA GLY A 748 -21.59 14.06 4.56
C GLY A 748 -22.65 14.39 5.60
N ALA A 749 -22.23 14.69 6.83
CA ALA A 749 -23.13 15.11 7.90
C ALA A 749 -23.54 16.57 7.71
N VAL A 750 -24.79 16.80 7.29
CA VAL A 750 -25.34 18.15 7.03
C VAL A 750 -26.14 18.64 8.24
N LEU A 751 -25.61 19.61 8.97
CA LEU A 751 -26.39 20.39 9.93
C LEU A 751 -27.21 21.44 9.14
N ASP A 752 -28.53 21.27 9.08
CA ASP A 752 -29.44 22.15 8.33
C ASP A 752 -30.34 22.99 9.25
N GLY A 753 -30.07 24.30 9.29
CA GLY A 753 -30.80 25.31 10.06
C GLY A 753 -31.95 25.99 9.30
N SER A 754 -32.27 25.56 8.08
CA SER A 754 -33.24 26.24 7.19
C SER A 754 -34.71 26.20 7.69
N GLY A 755 -35.00 25.37 8.70
CA GLY A 755 -36.25 25.40 9.47
C GLY A 755 -36.38 26.64 10.36
N GLU A 756 -37.57 27.24 10.49
CA GLU A 756 -37.79 28.52 11.20
C GLU A 756 -37.53 28.51 12.75
N GLU A 757 -36.72 27.57 13.29
CA GLU A 757 -36.54 27.36 14.73
C GLU A 757 -35.07 27.39 15.26
N PHE A 758 -34.03 27.39 14.41
CA PHE A 758 -32.63 27.30 14.88
C PHE A 758 -31.82 28.59 14.70
N GLU A 759 -31.18 29.03 15.79
CA GLU A 759 -30.34 30.24 15.81
C GLU A 759 -28.87 29.95 15.46
N ARG A 760 -28.37 28.74 15.75
CA ARG A 760 -26.99 28.29 15.51
C ARG A 760 -26.94 26.78 15.28
N ALA A 761 -25.91 26.31 14.58
CA ALA A 761 -25.61 24.89 14.40
C ALA A 761 -24.97 24.31 15.66
N MET A 762 -23.98 25.02 16.22
CA MET A 762 -23.29 24.55 17.42
C MET A 762 -22.85 25.66 18.38
N THR A 763 -22.85 25.31 19.67
CA THR A 763 -22.25 26.07 20.76
C THR A 763 -21.17 25.23 21.42
N VAL A 764 -19.91 25.61 21.26
CA VAL A 764 -18.74 24.96 21.86
C VAL A 764 -18.40 25.63 23.18
N ALA A 765 -18.75 24.99 24.29
CA ALA A 765 -18.70 25.55 25.64
C ALA A 765 -17.60 24.97 26.53
N ASP A 766 -17.03 23.81 26.19
CA ASP A 766 -15.88 23.21 26.88
C ASP A 766 -14.58 23.45 26.11
N ASP A 767 -13.46 23.23 26.79
CA ASP A 767 -12.13 23.24 26.20
C ASP A 767 -11.86 21.87 25.53
N ASP A 768 -10.83 21.78 24.67
CA ASP A 768 -10.36 20.51 24.08
C ASP A 768 -11.46 19.81 23.26
N VAL A 769 -12.00 20.54 22.27
CA VAL A 769 -13.07 20.04 21.40
C VAL A 769 -12.60 20.09 19.96
N THR A 770 -12.73 18.96 19.26
CA THR A 770 -12.43 18.86 17.82
C THR A 770 -13.71 18.59 17.04
N VAL A 771 -13.93 19.32 15.95
CA VAL A 771 -15.05 19.10 15.03
C VAL A 771 -14.55 19.04 13.60
N GLU A 772 -14.91 17.97 12.90
CA GLU A 772 -14.38 17.72 11.56
C GLU A 772 -15.34 17.09 10.55
N GLY A 773 -15.19 17.51 9.28
CA GLY A 773 -15.87 16.92 8.13
C GLY A 773 -17.36 17.29 7.97
N PHE A 774 -17.91 18.26 8.72
CA PHE A 774 -19.32 18.63 8.64
C PHE A 774 -19.64 19.63 7.53
N ARG A 775 -20.86 19.54 6.99
CA ARG A 775 -21.49 20.62 6.22
C ARG A 775 -22.51 21.34 7.10
N ILE A 776 -22.40 22.65 7.24
CA ILE A 776 -23.28 23.48 8.07
C ILE A 776 -23.98 24.50 7.17
N GLU A 777 -25.31 24.46 7.13
CA GLU A 777 -26.09 25.35 6.25
C GLU A 777 -27.37 25.90 6.86
N GLY A 778 -27.80 27.07 6.38
CA GLY A 778 -29.15 27.59 6.62
C GLY A 778 -29.40 28.24 7.98
N TYR A 779 -28.40 28.43 8.85
CA TYR A 779 -28.62 28.94 10.21
C TYR A 779 -28.84 30.45 10.27
N SER A 780 -29.91 30.84 10.96
CA SER A 780 -30.36 32.22 11.06
C SER A 780 -30.01 32.85 12.42
N ALA A 781 -28.87 33.54 12.47
CA ALA A 781 -28.48 34.32 13.64
C ALA A 781 -29.56 35.38 13.95
N SER A 782 -30.16 35.35 15.15
CA SER A 782 -31.20 36.32 15.54
C SER A 782 -30.62 37.70 15.94
N GLY A 783 -29.29 37.85 15.88
CA GLY A 783 -28.51 39.07 16.15
C GLY A 783 -27.18 39.15 15.39
N GLN A 784 -26.53 40.32 15.40
CA GLN A 784 -25.25 40.61 14.68
C GLN A 784 -24.00 40.01 15.35
N SER A 785 -24.11 38.89 16.07
CA SER A 785 -23.02 38.38 16.94
C SER A 785 -23.12 36.88 17.24
N ASP A 786 -23.86 36.11 16.43
CA ASP A 786 -24.21 34.72 16.72
C ASP A 786 -23.94 33.86 15.48
N GLY A 787 -22.68 33.46 15.26
CA GLY A 787 -22.30 32.59 14.14
C GLY A 787 -22.99 31.22 14.19
N ALA A 788 -23.09 30.55 13.03
CA ALA A 788 -23.57 29.17 12.94
C ALA A 788 -22.76 28.24 13.86
N VAL A 789 -21.46 28.48 13.95
CA VAL A 789 -20.56 27.94 14.96
C VAL A 789 -20.24 29.03 15.97
N TYR A 790 -20.52 28.80 17.24
CA TYR A 790 -20.24 29.76 18.31
C TYR A 790 -19.36 29.14 19.39
N VAL A 791 -18.18 29.71 19.60
CA VAL A 791 -17.10 29.12 20.41
C VAL A 791 -16.89 29.95 21.69
N GLU A 792 -16.81 29.28 22.84
CA GLU A 792 -16.50 29.88 24.16
C GLU A 792 -15.30 29.21 24.89
N GLY A 793 -14.89 27.99 24.52
CA GLY A 793 -13.84 27.20 25.19
C GLY A 793 -12.48 27.22 24.48
N ASP A 794 -11.39 27.06 25.27
CA ASP A 794 -9.99 27.05 24.82
C ASP A 794 -9.62 25.76 24.05
N ARG A 795 -8.55 25.76 23.26
CA ARG A 795 -8.08 24.55 22.52
C ARG A 795 -9.17 23.90 21.64
N PHE A 796 -9.97 24.74 20.98
CA PHE A 796 -10.97 24.31 20.01
C PHE A 796 -10.36 24.11 18.62
N GLU A 797 -10.62 22.96 18.00
CA GLU A 797 -10.17 22.63 16.66
C GLU A 797 -11.36 22.42 15.71
N PHE A 798 -11.33 23.12 14.57
CA PHE A 798 -12.36 23.03 13.55
C PHE A 798 -11.71 22.80 12.19
N GLN A 799 -11.87 21.60 11.63
CA GLN A 799 -11.13 21.18 10.44
C GLN A 799 -11.95 20.47 9.37
N ASN A 800 -11.61 20.68 8.09
CA ASN A 800 -12.27 20.01 6.95
C ASN A 800 -13.80 20.23 6.88
N ASN A 801 -14.31 21.32 7.45
CA ASN A 801 -15.75 21.60 7.46
C ASN A 801 -16.14 22.58 6.35
N THR A 802 -17.38 22.50 5.87
CA THR A 802 -18.01 23.48 4.99
C THR A 802 -19.09 24.26 5.73
N ILE A 803 -19.05 25.60 5.68
CA ILE A 803 -20.14 26.44 6.22
C ILE A 803 -20.69 27.34 5.11
N THR A 804 -22.00 27.24 4.87
CA THR A 804 -22.66 28.00 3.80
C THR A 804 -24.08 28.45 4.14
N ASP A 805 -24.64 29.36 3.34
CA ASP A 805 -26.02 29.85 3.44
C ASP A 805 -26.45 30.27 4.87
N SER A 806 -25.50 30.70 5.70
CA SER A 806 -25.74 31.12 7.09
C SER A 806 -25.56 32.64 7.24
N VAL A 807 -26.05 33.22 8.35
CA VAL A 807 -25.90 34.65 8.60
C VAL A 807 -24.45 35.02 8.90
N ASP A 808 -23.86 34.50 9.98
CA ASP A 808 -22.40 34.54 10.22
C ASP A 808 -21.93 33.09 10.32
N ALA A 809 -20.73 32.76 9.85
CA ALA A 809 -20.26 31.37 9.83
C ALA A 809 -19.66 30.94 11.18
N ILE A 810 -18.48 31.46 11.54
CA ILE A 810 -17.81 31.16 12.82
C ILE A 810 -17.72 32.42 13.66
N HIS A 811 -18.19 32.34 14.90
CA HIS A 811 -18.07 33.41 15.88
C HIS A 811 -17.34 32.91 17.13
N VAL A 812 -16.17 33.49 17.37
CA VAL A 812 -15.33 33.18 18.53
C VAL A 812 -15.57 34.29 19.56
N ASP A 813 -16.36 33.98 20.60
CA ASP A 813 -16.72 34.94 21.64
C ASP A 813 -15.90 34.74 22.92
N ARG A 814 -15.78 35.82 23.70
CA ARG A 814 -14.94 35.89 24.90
C ARG A 814 -13.47 35.64 24.57
N ARG A 815 -12.60 35.84 25.55
CA ARG A 815 -11.18 35.59 25.35
C ARG A 815 -10.93 34.09 25.39
N ILE A 816 -10.51 33.54 24.27
CA ILE A 816 -10.15 32.14 24.04
C ILE A 816 -8.69 32.06 23.59
N ASN A 817 -7.98 31.00 23.97
CA ASN A 817 -6.59 30.74 23.61
C ASN A 817 -6.45 29.37 22.89
N GLU A 818 -5.40 29.22 22.08
CA GLU A 818 -4.98 27.93 21.51
C GLU A 818 -5.99 27.28 20.54
N PHE A 819 -6.87 28.06 19.89
CA PHE A 819 -7.82 27.51 18.92
C PHE A 819 -7.27 27.42 17.50
N GLN A 820 -7.72 26.42 16.73
CA GLN A 820 -7.32 26.15 15.36
C GLN A 820 -8.52 26.08 14.42
N LEU A 821 -8.47 26.82 13.31
CA LEU A 821 -9.43 26.74 12.21
C LEU A 821 -8.65 26.39 10.93
N VAL A 822 -8.72 25.14 10.47
CA VAL A 822 -7.84 24.61 9.42
C VAL A 822 -8.64 23.95 8.28
N ASN A 823 -8.24 24.10 7.03
CA ASN A 823 -8.85 23.39 5.88
C ASN A 823 -10.38 23.53 5.71
N ASN A 824 -10.99 24.60 6.24
CA ASN A 824 -12.43 24.79 6.12
C ASN A 824 -12.81 25.54 4.84
N HIS A 825 -13.97 25.21 4.27
CA HIS A 825 -14.59 25.97 3.16
C HIS A 825 -15.77 26.80 3.66
N ILE A 826 -15.53 28.10 3.88
CA ILE A 826 -16.52 29.04 4.40
C ILE A 826 -17.01 29.92 3.26
N HIS A 827 -18.24 29.69 2.78
CA HIS A 827 -18.71 30.37 1.59
C HIS A 827 -20.19 30.70 1.51
N ASP A 828 -20.53 31.73 0.74
CA ASP A 828 -21.92 32.14 0.46
C ASP A 828 -22.74 32.46 1.74
N ASN A 829 -22.08 32.98 2.80
CA ASN A 829 -22.74 33.44 4.02
C ASN A 829 -23.10 34.94 3.93
N GLU A 830 -24.26 35.35 4.47
CA GLU A 830 -24.74 36.74 4.35
C GLU A 830 -23.84 37.77 5.08
N GLY A 831 -23.14 37.33 6.11
CA GLY A 831 -22.35 38.11 7.07
C GLY A 831 -20.89 37.66 7.12
N THR A 832 -20.29 37.62 8.28
CA THR A 832 -18.84 37.38 8.42
C THR A 832 -18.52 35.88 8.35
N GLY A 833 -17.47 35.52 7.60
CA GLY A 833 -16.93 34.18 7.56
C GLY A 833 -16.37 33.74 8.92
N ILE A 834 -15.35 34.46 9.41
CA ILE A 834 -14.76 34.25 10.74
C ILE A 834 -14.76 35.57 11.51
N ASP A 835 -15.53 35.63 12.61
CA ASP A 835 -15.63 36.79 13.50
C ASP A 835 -14.93 36.52 14.84
N LEU A 836 -13.84 37.24 15.10
CA LEU A 836 -13.05 37.18 16.33
C LEU A 836 -13.42 38.36 17.24
N GLN A 837 -14.32 38.13 18.20
CA GLN A 837 -14.86 39.18 19.08
C GLN A 837 -14.28 39.19 20.50
N SER A 838 -12.96 39.25 20.65
CA SER A 838 -12.29 39.54 21.94
C SER A 838 -10.76 39.71 21.76
N ASP A 839 -9.99 39.73 22.85
CA ASP A 839 -8.53 39.69 22.85
C ASP A 839 -8.00 38.26 22.98
N HIS A 840 -8.07 37.49 21.89
CA HIS A 840 -7.60 36.10 21.83
C HIS A 840 -6.06 36.02 21.76
N GLU A 841 -5.47 34.91 22.21
CA GLU A 841 -4.03 34.64 22.11
C GLU A 841 -3.75 33.25 21.54
N GLN A 842 -2.64 33.08 20.79
CA GLN A 842 -2.18 31.77 20.31
C GLN A 842 -3.20 31.03 19.44
N PHE A 843 -3.74 31.65 18.39
CA PHE A 843 -4.69 30.99 17.50
C PHE A 843 -4.10 30.74 16.11
N THR A 844 -4.60 29.73 15.41
CA THR A 844 -4.22 29.39 14.03
C THR A 844 -5.43 29.43 13.11
N ILE A 845 -5.34 30.16 12.00
CA ILE A 845 -6.30 30.12 10.89
C ILE A 845 -5.48 29.80 9.64
N ASP A 846 -5.50 28.56 9.18
CA ASP A 846 -4.62 28.09 8.11
C ASP A 846 -5.36 27.29 7.02
N SER A 847 -4.89 27.38 5.78
CA SER A 847 -5.40 26.59 4.64
C SER A 847 -6.92 26.63 4.38
N ASN A 848 -7.63 27.62 4.92
CA ASN A 848 -9.07 27.75 4.70
C ASN A 848 -9.38 28.44 3.36
N LYS A 849 -10.50 28.06 2.75
CA LYS A 849 -11.09 28.73 1.60
C LYS A 849 -12.27 29.58 2.06
N ILE A 850 -12.11 30.90 2.10
CA ILE A 850 -13.09 31.86 2.62
C ILE A 850 -13.57 32.78 1.49
N GLU A 851 -14.73 32.49 0.93
CA GLU A 851 -15.19 33.17 -0.29
C GLU A 851 -16.68 33.54 -0.31
N ARG A 852 -17.05 34.63 -1.00
CA ARG A 852 -18.46 35.03 -1.16
C ARG A 852 -19.22 35.26 0.16
N ASN A 853 -18.54 35.70 1.21
CA ASN A 853 -19.16 36.13 2.47
C ASN A 853 -19.29 37.67 2.53
N GLY A 854 -19.96 38.21 3.55
CA GLY A 854 -19.96 39.63 3.90
C GLY A 854 -18.55 40.18 4.17
N ASP A 855 -17.97 39.88 5.33
CA ASP A 855 -16.54 40.04 5.63
C ASP A 855 -15.89 38.63 5.63
N GLY A 856 -14.66 38.46 5.14
CA GLY A 856 -13.98 37.16 5.19
C GLY A 856 -13.54 36.82 6.61
N ILE A 857 -12.56 37.57 7.14
CA ILE A 857 -12.13 37.52 8.54
C ILE A 857 -12.28 38.90 9.16
N LEU A 858 -13.03 38.99 10.26
CA LEU A 858 -13.21 40.19 11.06
C LEU A 858 -12.62 40.01 12.45
N GLU A 859 -11.73 40.91 12.85
CA GLU A 859 -11.23 41.01 14.22
C GLU A 859 -11.57 42.41 14.75
N GLY A 860 -12.41 42.46 15.79
CA GLY A 860 -12.66 43.70 16.53
C GLY A 860 -14.12 43.96 16.91
N GLY A 861 -14.45 43.68 18.17
CA GLY A 861 -15.73 44.06 18.79
C GLY A 861 -15.84 45.53 19.20
N ALA A 862 -17.03 45.94 19.65
CA ALA A 862 -17.45 47.31 20.00
C ALA A 862 -16.61 48.04 21.08
N LEU A 863 -15.57 47.41 21.65
CA LEU A 863 -14.76 47.90 22.77
C LEU A 863 -13.29 48.17 22.43
N GLY A 864 -12.81 47.88 21.21
CA GLY A 864 -11.45 48.20 20.78
C GLY A 864 -10.35 47.34 21.43
N THR A 865 -10.65 46.07 21.68
CA THR A 865 -9.70 45.00 22.04
C THR A 865 -9.08 44.39 20.79
N SER A 866 -7.88 43.81 20.91
CA SER A 866 -7.11 43.20 19.81
C SER A 866 -6.50 41.88 20.24
N SER A 867 -6.56 40.87 19.38
CA SER A 867 -5.92 39.57 19.57
C SER A 867 -4.42 39.66 19.27
N ASN A 868 -3.60 38.83 19.91
CA ASN A 868 -2.14 38.83 19.71
C ASN A 868 -1.61 37.40 19.60
N ASP A 869 -0.40 37.22 19.10
CA ASP A 869 0.28 35.92 19.03
C ASP A 869 -0.48 34.85 18.23
N GLY A 870 -1.36 35.24 17.30
CA GLY A 870 -2.02 34.33 16.36
C GLY A 870 -1.39 34.33 14.96
N THR A 871 -1.59 33.24 14.23
CA THR A 871 -1.14 33.02 12.86
C THR A 871 -2.34 32.90 11.92
N ILE A 872 -2.33 33.67 10.84
CA ILE A 872 -3.26 33.53 9.72
C ILE A 872 -2.43 33.23 8.48
N GLY A 873 -2.37 31.97 8.03
CA GLY A 873 -1.51 31.51 6.94
C GLY A 873 -2.28 30.73 5.86
N ASN A 874 -1.72 30.60 4.65
CA ASN A 874 -2.22 29.72 3.57
C ASN A 874 -3.71 29.79 3.16
N ASN A 875 -4.45 30.78 3.63
CA ASN A 875 -5.88 30.88 3.36
C ASN A 875 -6.16 31.48 1.97
N THR A 876 -7.07 30.87 1.23
CA THR A 876 -7.65 31.45 0.00
C THR A 876 -8.85 32.33 0.36
N ILE A 877 -8.68 33.65 0.32
CA ILE A 877 -9.74 34.61 0.65
C ILE A 877 -10.14 35.42 -0.58
N ALA A 878 -11.34 35.19 -1.12
CA ALA A 878 -11.77 35.75 -2.41
C ALA A 878 -13.25 36.18 -2.41
N ASP A 879 -13.62 37.12 -3.28
CA ASP A 879 -15.02 37.46 -3.59
C ASP A 879 -15.95 37.78 -2.40
N ASN A 880 -15.40 38.22 -1.25
CA ASN A 880 -16.19 38.71 -0.11
C ASN A 880 -16.68 40.16 -0.36
N ASP A 881 -17.87 40.50 0.13
CA ASP A 881 -18.62 41.73 -0.20
C ASP A 881 -17.98 43.02 0.36
N ASP A 882 -17.45 42.99 1.59
CA ASP A 882 -16.86 44.14 2.30
C ASP A 882 -15.32 44.05 2.38
N ALA A 883 -14.75 43.33 3.36
CA ALA A 883 -13.31 43.14 3.50
C ALA A 883 -12.92 41.65 3.48
N GLY A 884 -11.77 41.32 2.87
CA GLY A 884 -11.23 39.97 2.96
C GLY A 884 -10.70 39.66 4.36
N ILE A 885 -9.88 40.58 4.90
CA ILE A 885 -9.44 40.56 6.29
C ILE A 885 -9.54 41.98 6.85
N LYS A 886 -10.11 42.13 8.05
CA LYS A 886 -10.24 43.39 8.77
C LYS A 886 -9.80 43.23 10.21
N LEU A 887 -8.72 43.91 10.57
CA LEU A 887 -8.09 43.80 11.90
C LEU A 887 -8.23 45.06 12.73
N SER A 888 -8.28 44.89 14.05
CA SER A 888 -8.43 45.98 15.01
C SER A 888 -7.10 46.72 15.27
N THR A 889 -7.16 47.92 15.86
CA THR A 889 -5.94 48.68 16.14
C THR A 889 -5.14 48.08 17.30
N GLY A 890 -4.02 47.41 17.02
CA GLY A 890 -3.06 46.97 18.03
C GLY A 890 -2.78 45.47 18.06
N SER A 891 -3.30 44.71 17.10
CA SER A 891 -3.08 43.26 16.99
C SER A 891 -1.66 42.93 16.54
N ASP A 892 -0.95 42.12 17.32
CA ASP A 892 0.40 41.61 17.03
C ASP A 892 0.36 40.20 16.40
N ASN A 893 -0.49 39.99 15.39
CA ASN A 893 -0.64 38.70 14.69
C ASN A 893 0.27 38.59 13.45
N LEU A 894 0.69 37.37 13.12
CA LEU A 894 1.48 37.04 11.93
C LEU A 894 0.56 36.63 10.77
N ILE A 895 0.75 37.22 9.60
CA ILE A 895 -0.16 37.03 8.46
C ILE A 895 0.63 36.66 7.20
N PHE A 896 0.30 35.49 6.66
CA PHE A 896 0.72 34.97 5.35
C PHE A 896 -0.51 34.77 4.46
N ILE A 897 -0.46 35.28 3.22
CA ILE A 897 -1.60 35.21 2.29
C ILE A 897 -1.11 34.78 0.91
N GLU A 898 -1.71 33.70 0.43
CA GLU A 898 -1.62 33.17 -0.92
C GLU A 898 -2.85 33.65 -1.71
N LEU A 899 -2.66 34.29 -2.87
CA LEU A 899 -3.79 34.66 -3.74
C LEU A 899 -3.74 33.81 -5.02
N PRO A 900 -4.79 33.03 -5.33
CA PRO A 900 -4.74 32.04 -6.41
C PRO A 900 -4.63 32.68 -7.81
N THR A 901 -5.04 33.95 -7.99
CA THR A 901 -4.90 34.65 -9.27
C THR A 901 -4.60 36.14 -9.13
N ALA A 902 -4.04 36.76 -10.19
CA ALA A 902 -3.74 38.20 -10.23
C ALA A 902 -4.99 39.11 -10.30
N GLU A 903 -6.19 38.52 -10.39
CA GLU A 903 -7.47 39.24 -10.54
C GLU A 903 -8.33 39.22 -9.26
N ALA A 904 -7.93 38.51 -8.20
CA ALA A 904 -8.63 38.53 -6.91
C ALA A 904 -8.57 39.93 -6.27
N VAL A 905 -9.73 40.59 -6.14
CA VAL A 905 -9.86 41.94 -5.53
C VAL A 905 -10.23 41.77 -4.06
N GLY A 906 -9.29 41.36 -3.22
CA GLY A 906 -9.46 41.42 -1.77
C GLY A 906 -9.21 42.85 -1.26
N PHE A 907 -10.21 43.49 -0.64
CA PHE A 907 -10.01 44.74 0.09
C PHE A 907 -9.36 44.45 1.45
N PHE A 908 -8.10 44.85 1.62
CA PHE A 908 -7.39 44.82 2.90
C PHE A 908 -7.53 46.16 3.63
N SER A 909 -8.19 46.16 4.79
CA SER A 909 -8.25 47.32 5.68
C SER A 909 -7.48 47.04 6.97
N VAL A 910 -6.36 47.75 7.12
CA VAL A 910 -5.48 47.64 8.29
C VAL A 910 -5.36 49.03 8.92
N ASP A 911 -5.74 49.18 10.19
CA ASP A 911 -5.52 50.43 10.93
C ASP A 911 -4.16 50.38 11.67
N SER A 912 -3.60 51.56 11.86
CA SER A 912 -2.19 51.97 11.93
C SER A 912 -1.23 51.36 12.97
N ARG A 913 -1.47 50.16 13.54
CA ARG A 913 -0.62 49.49 14.56
C ARG A 913 -0.64 47.94 14.53
N SER A 914 -0.85 47.29 13.38
CA SER A 914 -0.80 45.81 13.28
C SER A 914 0.63 45.24 13.10
N GLY A 915 0.82 43.95 13.42
CA GLY A 915 2.04 43.15 13.20
C GLY A 915 2.55 43.06 11.74
N PRO A 916 3.68 42.37 11.49
CA PRO A 916 4.29 42.27 10.16
C PRO A 916 3.46 41.43 9.18
N ILE A 917 3.07 42.01 8.05
CA ILE A 917 2.40 41.31 6.93
C ILE A 917 3.47 40.85 5.93
N ARG A 918 3.49 39.56 5.55
CA ARG A 918 4.38 39.01 4.50
C ARG A 918 3.55 38.23 3.48
N GLY A 919 3.71 38.51 2.18
CA GLY A 919 3.00 37.78 1.12
C GLY A 919 3.57 38.07 -0.27
N ARG A 920 3.55 37.07 -1.17
CA ARG A 920 4.17 37.16 -2.50
C ARG A 920 3.35 37.96 -3.51
N ARG A 921 2.06 38.25 -3.27
CA ARG A 921 1.17 38.99 -4.20
C ARG A 921 0.06 39.75 -3.46
N ILE A 922 0.26 41.03 -3.11
CA ILE A 922 -0.78 41.90 -2.51
C ILE A 922 -1.23 42.96 -3.53
N ALA A 923 -2.51 42.95 -3.94
CA ALA A 923 -3.03 43.83 -4.99
C ALA A 923 -3.29 45.28 -4.52
N SER A 924 -3.77 45.50 -3.28
CA SER A 924 -3.83 46.84 -2.66
C SER A 924 -4.04 46.80 -1.15
N VAL A 925 -3.45 47.75 -0.41
CA VAL A 925 -3.63 47.93 1.04
C VAL A 925 -4.17 49.34 1.30
N HIS A 926 -5.28 49.47 2.02
CA HIS A 926 -5.80 50.78 2.44
C HIS A 926 -5.65 50.99 3.95
N VAL A 927 -4.69 51.85 4.33
CA VAL A 927 -4.47 52.26 5.72
C VAL A 927 -5.32 53.48 6.03
N GLN A 928 -6.37 53.34 6.86
CA GLN A 928 -7.07 54.51 7.38
C GLN A 928 -6.17 55.26 8.38
N ARG A 929 -6.04 56.57 8.22
CA ARG A 929 -5.35 57.42 9.21
C ARG A 929 -6.35 57.98 10.20
N PRO A 930 -6.10 57.96 11.52
CA PRO A 930 -6.92 58.71 12.45
C PRO A 930 -6.74 60.21 12.19
N ALA A 931 -7.86 60.93 12.12
CA ALA A 931 -7.86 62.39 12.04
C ALA A 931 -7.30 62.98 13.35
N VAL A 932 -6.00 63.28 13.39
CA VAL A 932 -5.38 63.97 14.52
C VAL A 932 -5.86 65.43 14.54
N GLN A 933 -6.87 65.73 15.36
CA GLN A 933 -7.04 67.09 15.89
C GLN A 933 -5.85 67.40 16.80
N ALA A 934 -4.99 68.28 16.32
CA ALA A 934 -3.79 68.72 17.01
C ALA A 934 -4.11 69.32 18.40
N HIS A 935 -3.55 68.71 19.44
CA HIS A 935 -3.08 69.46 20.60
C HIS A 935 -1.67 69.01 20.99
N THR A 936 -0.74 69.93 20.73
CA THR A 936 0.69 69.91 21.04
C THR A 936 1.02 69.57 22.50
N GLN A 937 1.93 68.61 22.74
CA GLN A 937 3.21 68.80 23.46
C GLN A 937 3.95 67.46 23.71
N GLY A 938 5.20 67.35 23.23
CA GLY A 938 6.19 66.38 23.72
C GLY A 938 6.84 65.50 22.63
N CYS A 939 8.05 65.87 22.20
CA CYS A 939 8.88 65.09 21.27
C CYS A 939 9.50 63.84 21.91
N ALA A 940 9.55 62.71 21.20
CA ALA A 940 10.78 62.01 20.78
C ALA A 940 10.45 60.92 19.75
N SER A 941 11.41 60.66 18.88
CA SER A 941 11.36 60.00 17.56
C SER A 941 11.37 58.47 17.57
N VAL A 942 10.65 57.85 16.61
CA VAL A 942 11.06 56.60 15.95
C VAL A 942 10.89 56.79 14.44
N THR A 943 11.95 56.53 13.69
CA THR A 943 12.03 56.51 12.22
C THR A 943 11.57 55.15 11.67
N PRO A 944 10.83 55.09 10.55
CA PRO A 944 10.51 53.83 9.89
C PRO A 944 11.68 53.35 9.01
N SER A 945 12.07 52.09 9.15
CA SER A 945 12.94 51.38 8.21
C SER A 945 12.08 50.45 7.36
N LEU A 946 11.87 50.84 6.10
CA LEU A 946 11.42 49.96 5.03
C LEU A 946 12.67 49.24 4.52
N VAL A 947 12.76 47.92 4.71
CA VAL A 947 13.75 47.09 4.02
C VAL A 947 12.97 46.25 3.03
N ALA A 948 12.93 46.70 1.78
CA ALA A 948 12.68 45.82 0.65
C ALA A 948 14.03 45.18 0.32
N THR A 949 14.20 43.91 0.69
CA THR A 949 15.26 43.07 0.13
C THR A 949 14.68 42.38 -1.08
N GLU A 950 15.21 42.74 -2.25
CA GLU A 950 15.14 41.91 -3.45
C GLU A 950 15.98 40.63 -3.26
N ILE A 951 15.66 39.62 -4.10
CA ILE A 951 16.47 38.49 -4.61
C ILE A 951 16.32 37.17 -3.84
N PRO A 952 16.34 35.98 -4.50
CA PRO A 952 16.18 35.63 -5.92
C PRO A 952 14.83 34.99 -6.28
#